data_AF-A0AA35UUU9-F1
#
_entry.id   AF-A0AA35UUU9-F1
#
_cell.length_a   1.000
_cell.length_b   1.000
_cell.length_c   1.000
_cell.angle_alpha   90.00
_cell.angle_beta   90.00
_cell.angle_gamma   90.00
#
_symmetry.space_group_name_H-M   'P 1'
#
loop_
_entity.id
_entity.type
_entity.pdbx_description
1 polymer ?
#
loop_
_entity_poly.entity_id
_entity_poly.type
_entity_poly.pdbx_seq_one_letter_code
_entity_poly.pdbx_strand_id
1 'polypeptide(L)'
;MAGHLFSIIVLILFVLFVTKSTSISGVSDWDDDGVYDNDGFGRLFRQDYSPPAPPPPPPHPPSASCEDDLGGVGSLDTTCKVVSNLNLSRNIYVAGKGNFYILPNVTVNCSVLPGCEIGINVTGNFTLGENAQILVGSFELDAMHAVFANGSLVNTTALGGDPPEQTSGTPQGVDGAGGGHGGRGAACLVDEKKLPDDVWGGDAYAWSSLAKPLNYGSKGGTTSKEIDYGGGGGGKIMVVVKGNIEMDGTLLAEGGDGSPRGGGGSGGSIYIKAYKMTGNGKMSACGGSGFGGGGGGRVATDVFSRHEDPKIIVHGGSSIGCPTNAGAAGTFYDAVPRSLIVDNLNMTTDTDTLLMEFPYQPLLTSIFIRNFAKAAVPLLWSRVQVQGQISLLDGGILSFGLAHYALSEFEVLAEELLMSNSIIKVYGALRMSVKMFLMWNSQLLVDGEGDRNVGTSVLEASNLIVLKESSTIHSNANLEVRGQGLLNLSGPGDCIEAQRLALSLFYGVNVGPGAVLRGPLENATTDAVTPKLNCDSQQCPEELLRPPDDCNVNASLSFTLQICRVEDILIEGLVKGSVVHFHRARTVTIPSTGTVSTSKMGCTGGVGRGRILGNGIGSGGGYGGTGGYAYYNGTRIEGGLPYGDADFPCHLGSGGGNDTIAYYPTTTPTPGGGVLVIGSLEHPISSLCVDGSLTADGGSYGEKSVRNVYDDIYKSGGGSGGTILLFLNDLFVGESGSLSSAGGYGNPNGSGGGAGGRIHFHWSHIPTGDVYQPIATVKGNISTRGGLGGNDGGAGQNGTVTGKSCPKGLYGTLCEECPVGTYKNVTGSDRSLCFKCPPDELPHRALYVAVRGGIAETPCPYRCVSDRYHMPNCYTALEELIYTFGGPWLFGLLLLGLLILLALVLSVARIKFVGFDNDNSPGPAPTQMDHSFPFLESLNEVLETNRVEESQGHVYRMYFMGLNTFSDPWHLPHTPPEQVKDIVYEGAFNRFVDEINSLATYQWWEGSMYSILVFVAYPLAWSWQQWRRKMNLQRLREFVRSEYDHACLRSCRSRALYEGLKVAATSDLMLAYVDFFLGGDEKRSDLPPRLHQRFPLSLLFGGDGSYMSPFSLQSDNIITTLMNQAVPPTTWYRFVAGLNAQLRLVSRGRVKAMFGSVVTWLENYANPTLKLLMIYHNHNPTLFPPTWRRIPTQGQGNVYYLSTLINAHCV
;
A
#
# COMPACT_ATOMS: atom_id res chain seq x y z
N MET A 1 60.90 -35.39 35.45
CA MET A 1 60.25 -34.27 36.16
C MET A 1 59.73 -33.16 35.25
N ALA A 2 60.22 -32.96 34.01
CA ALA A 2 59.66 -31.93 33.10
C ALA A 2 58.36 -32.35 32.35
N GLY A 3 58.15 -33.65 32.06
CA GLY A 3 56.98 -34.12 31.31
C GLY A 3 55.67 -34.15 32.12
N HIS A 4 55.74 -34.43 33.43
CA HIS A 4 54.56 -34.46 34.30
C HIS A 4 54.05 -33.06 34.66
N LEU A 5 54.91 -32.03 34.67
CA LEU A 5 54.50 -30.64 34.91
C LEU A 5 53.70 -30.08 33.73
N PHE A 6 54.08 -30.44 32.50
CA PHE A 6 53.43 -29.96 31.27
C PHE A 6 52.01 -30.53 31.10
N SER A 7 51.83 -31.82 31.39
CA SER A 7 50.51 -32.45 31.29
C SER A 7 49.52 -31.96 32.37
N ILE A 8 50.02 -31.56 33.54
CA ILE A 8 49.19 -30.99 34.62
C ILE A 8 48.79 -29.55 34.30
N ILE A 9 49.68 -28.74 33.70
CA ILE A 9 49.37 -27.36 33.29
C ILE A 9 48.33 -27.32 32.17
N VAL A 10 48.42 -28.23 31.19
CA VAL A 10 47.43 -28.32 30.11
C VAL A 10 46.06 -28.78 30.61
N LEU A 11 46.01 -29.69 31.59
CA LEU A 11 44.74 -30.14 32.20
C LEU A 11 44.08 -29.05 33.07
N ILE A 12 44.88 -28.26 33.80
CA ILE A 12 44.40 -27.15 34.65
C ILE A 12 43.84 -25.99 33.80
N LEU A 13 44.49 -25.68 32.67
CA LEU A 13 44.01 -24.64 31.73
C LEU A 13 42.70 -25.03 31.03
N PHE A 14 42.49 -26.33 30.74
CA PHE A 14 41.27 -26.81 30.12
C PHE A 14 40.06 -26.79 31.07
N VAL A 15 40.27 -27.07 32.36
CA VAL A 15 39.21 -27.04 33.39
C VAL A 15 38.80 -25.61 33.79
N LEU A 16 39.72 -24.64 33.72
CA LEU A 16 39.45 -23.22 34.01
C LEU A 16 38.64 -22.50 32.91
N PHE A 17 38.71 -22.95 31.66
CA PHE A 17 38.01 -22.32 30.54
C PHE A 17 36.55 -22.80 30.37
N VAL A 18 36.22 -24.00 30.86
CA VAL A 18 34.86 -24.60 30.72
C VAL A 18 33.92 -24.21 31.86
N THR A 19 34.42 -23.65 32.97
CA THR A 19 33.64 -23.39 34.19
C THR A 19 33.24 -21.92 34.41
N LYS A 20 33.49 -21.01 33.46
CA LYS A 20 33.14 -19.59 33.57
C LYS A 20 32.32 -19.08 32.38
N SER A 21 31.17 -19.70 32.17
CA SER A 21 30.13 -19.21 31.25
C SER A 21 28.75 -19.41 31.85
N THR A 22 28.43 -18.66 32.91
CA THR A 22 27.06 -18.37 33.35
C THR A 22 27.06 -17.13 34.25
N SER A 23 26.09 -16.25 34.02
CA SER A 23 25.70 -15.05 34.80
C SER A 23 26.56 -13.79 34.64
N ILE A 24 25.98 -12.75 34.04
CA ILE A 24 25.61 -11.48 34.70
C ILE A 24 24.89 -10.60 33.66
N SER A 25 23.59 -10.39 33.88
CA SER A 25 22.81 -9.25 33.41
C SER A 25 22.98 -8.12 34.42
N GLY A 26 23.16 -6.88 33.95
CA GLY A 26 23.35 -5.73 34.83
C GLY A 26 23.18 -4.41 34.09
N VAL A 27 22.01 -3.81 34.31
CA VAL A 27 21.59 -2.42 34.15
C VAL A 27 22.69 -1.42 34.54
N SER A 28 22.82 -0.30 33.81
CA SER A 28 23.48 0.90 34.33
C SER A 28 22.77 2.17 33.87
N ASP A 29 22.12 2.78 34.84
CA ASP A 29 21.55 4.13 34.94
C ASP A 29 22.70 5.13 35.19
N TRP A 30 22.83 6.21 34.40
CA TRP A 30 23.83 7.27 34.60
C TRP A 30 23.17 8.63 34.42
N ASP A 31 22.96 9.30 35.55
CA ASP A 31 22.70 10.74 35.66
C ASP A 31 24.01 11.53 35.79
N ASP A 32 24.03 12.62 35.04
CA ASP A 32 24.49 13.98 35.33
C ASP A 32 25.94 14.49 35.12
N ASP A 33 25.91 15.62 34.39
CA ASP A 33 26.57 16.90 34.60
C ASP A 33 27.95 17.25 33.98
N GLY A 34 27.97 18.39 33.25
CA GLY A 34 29.18 19.05 32.76
C GLY A 34 29.01 20.04 31.60
N VAL A 35 28.43 21.20 31.89
CA VAL A 35 28.22 22.40 31.04
C VAL A 35 29.51 23.03 30.48
N TYR A 36 29.48 23.52 29.22
CA TYR A 36 30.09 24.79 28.79
C TYR A 36 29.33 25.39 27.59
N ASP A 37 28.72 26.56 27.85
CA ASP A 37 28.14 27.51 26.89
C ASP A 37 29.22 28.12 25.96
N ASN A 38 28.87 28.47 24.71
CA ASN A 38 28.71 29.89 24.31
C ASN A 38 28.17 30.09 22.87
N ASP A 39 27.18 30.98 22.77
CA ASP A 39 26.71 31.85 21.66
C ASP A 39 26.28 31.24 20.30
N GLY A 40 25.08 31.47 19.76
CA GLY A 40 24.01 32.42 20.13
C GLY A 40 23.47 33.11 18.89
N PHE A 41 22.40 32.58 18.26
CA PHE A 41 21.44 33.34 17.42
C PHE A 41 20.19 32.48 17.17
N GLY A 42 19.28 32.43 18.15
CA GLY A 42 18.03 31.65 18.05
C GLY A 42 16.93 32.06 19.03
N ARG A 43 17.02 33.24 19.66
CA ARG A 43 15.98 33.74 20.57
C ARG A 43 15.11 34.78 19.87
N LEU A 44 13.96 34.35 19.34
CA LEU A 44 12.82 35.26 19.13
C LEU A 44 11.42 34.61 19.17
N PHE A 45 11.26 33.32 19.50
CA PHE A 45 9.92 32.75 19.77
C PHE A 45 9.96 31.65 20.85
N ARG A 46 10.11 32.06 22.11
CA ARG A 46 9.65 31.28 23.28
C ARG A 46 9.36 32.25 24.42
N GLN A 47 8.14 32.76 24.45
CA GLN A 47 7.56 33.22 25.71
C GLN A 47 6.94 31.98 26.34
N ASP A 48 7.60 31.46 27.37
CA ASP A 48 7.04 30.44 28.25
C ASP A 48 5.85 31.06 28.99
N TYR A 49 4.65 30.82 28.48
CA TYR A 49 3.43 30.96 29.27
C TYR A 49 3.35 29.73 30.17
N SER A 50 4.01 29.78 31.32
CA SER A 50 3.69 28.87 32.42
C SER A 50 2.38 29.35 33.03
N PRO A 51 1.27 28.58 32.97
CA PRO A 51 0.06 28.97 33.68
C PRO A 51 0.39 29.07 35.19
N PRO A 52 -0.21 30.04 35.91
CA PRO A 52 -0.02 30.15 37.35
C PRO A 52 -0.36 28.82 38.02
N ALA A 53 0.45 28.42 39.03
CA ALA A 53 0.17 27.24 39.82
C ALA A 53 -1.29 27.29 40.32
N PRO A 54 -2.06 26.20 40.17
CA PRO A 54 -3.44 26.18 40.62
C PRO A 54 -3.48 26.51 42.13
N PRO A 55 -4.48 27.29 42.58
CA PRO A 55 -4.61 27.60 43.99
C PRO A 55 -4.67 26.30 44.81
N PRO A 56 -4.05 26.26 46.01
CA PRO A 56 -4.14 25.09 46.87
C PRO A 56 -5.61 24.77 47.17
N PRO A 57 -6.00 23.48 47.19
CA PRO A 57 -7.38 23.09 47.45
C PRO A 57 -7.84 23.63 48.82
N PRO A 58 -9.12 23.99 48.97
CA PRO A 58 -9.64 24.49 50.24
C PRO A 58 -9.40 23.47 51.37
N PRO A 59 -9.04 23.92 52.59
CA PRO A 59 -8.78 23.02 53.71
C PRO A 59 -10.04 22.23 54.07
N HIS A 60 -9.89 20.90 54.20
CA HIS A 60 -10.98 20.02 54.61
C HIS A 60 -11.52 20.39 56.01
N PRO A 61 -12.82 20.16 56.28
CA PRO A 61 -13.38 20.32 57.62
C PRO A 61 -12.70 19.37 58.63
N PRO A 62 -12.75 19.69 59.94
CA PRO A 62 -12.15 18.85 60.97
C PRO A 62 -12.71 17.41 60.93
N SER A 63 -11.84 16.43 61.14
CA SER A 63 -12.19 15.01 61.10
C SER A 63 -13.23 14.66 62.16
N ALA A 64 -14.24 13.88 61.78
CA ALA A 64 -15.25 13.33 62.69
C ALA A 64 -14.61 12.35 63.69
N SER A 65 -15.21 12.25 64.88
CA SER A 65 -14.88 11.26 65.90
C SER A 65 -15.66 9.95 65.71
N CYS A 66 -15.05 8.80 66.05
CA CYS A 66 -15.73 7.51 65.90
C CYS A 66 -16.95 7.36 66.83
N GLU A 67 -16.82 7.77 68.10
CA GLU A 67 -17.87 7.57 69.12
C GLU A 67 -18.92 8.69 69.08
N ASP A 68 -18.51 9.97 69.09
CA ASP A 68 -19.45 11.09 69.22
C ASP A 68 -20.16 11.43 67.90
N ASP A 69 -19.43 11.48 66.78
CA ASP A 69 -20.00 11.91 65.49
C ASP A 69 -20.59 10.74 64.67
N LEU A 70 -19.98 9.55 64.74
CA LEU A 70 -20.36 8.39 63.93
C LEU A 70 -21.18 7.33 64.70
N GLY A 71 -21.34 7.48 66.02
CA GLY A 71 -22.05 6.50 66.86
C GLY A 71 -21.43 5.10 66.83
N GLY A 72 -20.13 5.02 66.51
CA GLY A 72 -19.38 3.79 66.38
C GLY A 72 -18.70 3.36 67.68
N VAL A 73 -18.05 2.20 67.64
CA VAL A 73 -17.25 1.65 68.75
C VAL A 73 -15.78 1.65 68.35
N GLY A 74 -14.92 2.24 69.19
CA GLY A 74 -13.47 2.27 69.02
C GLY A 74 -12.93 3.64 68.60
N SER A 75 -11.78 3.66 67.93
CA SER A 75 -11.11 4.89 67.49
C SER A 75 -10.67 4.79 66.03
N LEU A 76 -10.68 5.92 65.33
CA LEU A 76 -10.24 6.01 63.92
C LEU A 76 -8.75 5.72 63.74
N ASP A 77 -7.93 5.85 64.78
CA ASP A 77 -6.50 5.49 64.74
C ASP A 77 -6.24 3.99 64.89
N THR A 78 -7.21 3.21 65.40
CA THR A 78 -7.07 1.75 65.59
C THR A 78 -8.07 0.98 64.75
N THR A 79 -9.33 0.93 65.17
CA THR A 79 -10.44 0.34 64.43
C THR A 79 -11.73 1.01 64.90
N CYS A 80 -12.46 1.61 63.97
CA CYS A 80 -13.77 2.19 64.19
C CYS A 80 -14.83 1.31 63.54
N LYS A 81 -15.84 0.89 64.32
CA LYS A 81 -16.96 0.08 63.83
C LYS A 81 -18.27 0.85 63.99
N VAL A 82 -18.92 1.18 62.88
CA VAL A 82 -20.26 1.78 62.90
C VAL A 82 -21.28 0.66 63.09
N VAL A 83 -21.98 0.69 64.22
CA VAL A 83 -22.88 -0.38 64.67
C VAL A 83 -24.37 -0.06 64.50
N SER A 84 -24.72 1.20 64.25
CA SER A 84 -26.09 1.68 64.13
C SER A 84 -26.26 2.63 62.95
N ASN A 85 -27.51 2.76 62.48
CA ASN A 85 -27.85 3.69 61.40
C ASN A 85 -27.51 5.13 61.77
N LEU A 86 -26.99 5.87 60.79
CA LEU A 86 -26.47 7.22 60.97
C LEU A 86 -27.16 8.17 60.00
N ASN A 87 -27.83 9.21 60.52
CA ASN A 87 -28.45 10.28 59.72
C ASN A 87 -27.61 11.54 59.81
N LEU A 88 -27.01 11.93 58.70
CA LEU A 88 -26.08 13.05 58.58
C LEU A 88 -26.80 14.31 58.12
N SER A 89 -26.52 15.42 58.78
CA SER A 89 -27.08 16.75 58.47
C SER A 89 -26.07 17.72 57.85
N ARG A 90 -24.78 17.34 57.81
CA ARG A 90 -23.66 18.13 57.28
C ARG A 90 -22.65 17.21 56.62
N ASN A 91 -21.77 17.78 55.80
CA ASN A 91 -20.64 17.07 55.22
C ASN A 91 -19.73 16.54 56.34
N ILE A 92 -19.25 15.30 56.18
CA ILE A 92 -18.42 14.61 57.15
C ILE A 92 -17.14 14.12 56.49
N TYR A 93 -16.02 14.40 57.15
CA TYR A 93 -14.72 13.88 56.77
C TYR A 93 -14.23 12.97 57.90
N VAL A 94 -13.92 11.73 57.56
CA VAL A 94 -13.42 10.70 58.48
C VAL A 94 -11.95 10.49 58.15
N ALA A 95 -11.04 10.84 59.06
CA ALA A 95 -9.61 10.66 58.86
C ALA A 95 -8.99 9.87 60.02
N GLY A 96 -8.18 8.85 59.72
CA GLY A 96 -7.53 8.06 60.76
C GLY A 96 -6.47 7.09 60.26
N LYS A 97 -5.61 6.62 61.17
CA LYS A 97 -4.56 5.64 60.84
C LYS A 97 -5.03 4.17 60.83
N GLY A 98 -6.22 3.91 61.39
CA GLY A 98 -6.74 2.58 61.63
C GLY A 98 -7.65 2.04 60.52
N ASN A 99 -8.50 1.07 60.89
CA ASN A 99 -9.50 0.46 60.03
C ASN A 99 -10.88 1.10 60.24
N PHE A 100 -11.71 1.16 59.19
CA PHE A 100 -13.08 1.67 59.25
C PHE A 100 -14.08 0.65 58.70
N TYR A 101 -14.98 0.19 59.56
CA TYR A 101 -15.93 -0.86 59.25
C TYR A 101 -17.37 -0.39 59.47
N ILE A 102 -18.19 -0.51 58.43
CA ILE A 102 -19.64 -0.37 58.53
C ILE A 102 -20.20 -1.78 58.62
N LEU A 103 -20.83 -2.11 59.75
CA LEU A 103 -21.35 -3.47 59.97
C LEU A 103 -22.53 -3.80 59.03
N PRO A 104 -22.85 -5.09 58.86
CA PRO A 104 -23.98 -5.50 58.02
C PRO A 104 -25.31 -4.85 58.42
N ASN A 105 -26.16 -4.56 57.43
CA ASN A 105 -27.47 -3.90 57.60
C ASN A 105 -27.45 -2.49 58.23
N VAL A 106 -26.30 -1.81 58.24
CA VAL A 106 -26.19 -0.41 58.70
C VAL A 106 -26.40 0.55 57.54
N THR A 107 -27.20 1.59 57.75
CA THR A 107 -27.44 2.66 56.78
C THR A 107 -26.83 3.99 57.24
N VAL A 108 -25.95 4.56 56.43
CA VAL A 108 -25.43 5.92 56.57
C VAL A 108 -26.16 6.80 55.55
N ASN A 109 -26.97 7.74 56.02
CA ASN A 109 -27.85 8.53 55.16
C ASN A 109 -27.59 10.04 55.31
N CYS A 110 -27.25 10.70 54.20
CA CYS A 110 -27.17 12.14 54.04
C CYS A 110 -28.01 12.62 52.85
N SER A 111 -29.26 12.19 52.75
CA SER A 111 -30.17 12.59 51.67
C SER A 111 -30.84 13.97 51.88
N VAL A 112 -30.64 14.61 53.03
CA VAL A 112 -31.34 15.87 53.40
C VAL A 112 -30.84 17.06 52.58
N LEU A 113 -29.57 17.04 52.16
CA LEU A 113 -28.92 18.10 51.39
C LEU A 113 -28.41 17.52 50.07
N PRO A 114 -28.84 18.03 48.90
CA PRO A 114 -28.23 17.71 47.62
C PRO A 114 -26.73 18.02 47.65
N GLY A 115 -25.89 17.11 47.16
CA GLY A 115 -24.44 17.26 47.18
C GLY A 115 -23.78 17.02 48.54
N CYS A 116 -24.49 16.47 49.54
CA CYS A 116 -23.88 16.13 50.82
C CYS A 116 -22.69 15.16 50.66
N GLU A 117 -21.57 15.48 51.30
CA GLU A 117 -20.30 14.79 51.11
C GLU A 117 -19.90 13.96 52.33
N ILE A 118 -19.54 12.70 52.07
CA ILE A 118 -18.81 11.85 53.02
C ILE A 118 -17.45 11.49 52.43
N GLY A 119 -16.39 11.95 53.08
CA GLY A 119 -15.01 11.60 52.74
C GLY A 119 -14.43 10.69 53.81
N ILE A 120 -13.84 9.57 53.41
CA ILE A 120 -13.21 8.60 54.29
C ILE A 120 -11.77 8.44 53.85
N ASN A 121 -10.82 8.83 54.71
CA ASN A 121 -9.40 8.73 54.47
C ASN A 121 -8.75 7.93 55.60
N VAL A 122 -8.53 6.64 55.36
CA VAL A 122 -7.97 5.72 56.35
C VAL A 122 -6.73 5.03 55.82
N THR A 123 -5.67 4.92 56.62
CA THR A 123 -4.48 4.18 56.18
C THR A 123 -4.62 2.66 56.27
N GLY A 124 -5.64 2.16 56.99
CA GLY A 124 -5.96 0.74 57.11
C GLY A 124 -7.00 0.24 56.11
N ASN A 125 -7.83 -0.71 56.55
CA ASN A 125 -8.85 -1.37 55.72
C ASN A 125 -10.23 -0.70 55.88
N PHE A 126 -10.94 -0.58 54.76
CA PHE A 126 -12.33 -0.20 54.69
C PHE A 126 -13.21 -1.43 54.40
N THR A 127 -14.33 -1.59 55.11
CA THR A 127 -15.32 -2.63 54.79
C THR A 127 -16.73 -2.07 54.91
N LEU A 128 -17.49 -2.22 53.83
CA LEU A 128 -18.93 -2.05 53.80
C LEU A 128 -19.56 -3.45 53.88
N GLY A 129 -20.13 -3.78 55.04
CA GLY A 129 -20.69 -5.10 55.34
C GLY A 129 -21.89 -5.47 54.47
N GLU A 130 -22.31 -6.73 54.57
CA GLU A 130 -23.43 -7.25 53.78
C GLU A 130 -24.71 -6.42 53.99
N ASN A 131 -25.38 -6.06 52.89
CA ASN A 131 -26.58 -5.21 52.88
C ASN A 131 -26.43 -3.84 53.57
N ALA A 132 -25.21 -3.39 53.86
CA ALA A 132 -24.97 -2.04 54.37
C ALA A 132 -25.11 -1.01 53.25
N GLN A 133 -25.59 0.19 53.60
CA GLN A 133 -25.96 1.22 52.63
C GLN A 133 -25.36 2.57 52.98
N ILE A 134 -24.84 3.27 51.98
CA ILE A 134 -24.39 4.67 52.08
C ILE A 134 -25.19 5.49 51.07
N LEU A 135 -26.00 6.44 51.54
CA LEU A 135 -26.86 7.33 50.75
C LEU A 135 -26.33 8.75 50.88
N VAL A 136 -25.64 9.26 49.86
CA VAL A 136 -24.94 10.57 49.92
C VAL A 136 -24.91 11.23 48.54
N GLY A 137 -24.62 12.53 48.45
CA GLY A 137 -24.39 13.19 47.17
C GLY A 137 -22.96 12.99 46.64
N SER A 138 -21.99 12.90 47.54
CA SER A 138 -20.58 12.64 47.25
C SER A 138 -20.00 11.61 48.19
N PHE A 139 -19.39 10.57 47.62
CA PHE A 139 -18.64 9.56 48.36
C PHE A 139 -17.17 9.59 47.93
N GLU A 140 -16.27 9.84 48.87
CA GLU A 140 -14.82 9.77 48.64
C GLU A 140 -14.19 8.77 49.61
N LEU A 141 -13.39 7.84 49.09
CA LEU A 141 -12.70 6.82 49.88
C LEU A 141 -11.22 6.76 49.48
N ASP A 142 -10.33 6.93 50.46
CA ASP A 142 -8.90 6.60 50.40
C ASP A 142 -8.61 5.53 51.45
N ALA A 143 -8.14 4.35 51.02
CA ALA A 143 -7.87 3.20 51.89
C ALA A 143 -6.69 2.33 51.41
N MET A 144 -6.14 1.50 52.29
CA MET A 144 -5.16 0.47 51.87
C MET A 144 -5.84 -0.72 51.20
N HIS A 145 -6.94 -1.22 51.78
CA HIS A 145 -7.78 -2.28 51.20
C HIS A 145 -9.25 -1.91 51.37
N ALA A 146 -10.10 -2.24 50.40
CA ALA A 146 -11.53 -1.98 50.46
C ALA A 146 -12.35 -3.22 50.12
N VAL A 147 -13.38 -3.49 50.91
CA VAL A 147 -14.32 -4.59 50.68
C VAL A 147 -15.74 -4.04 50.62
N PHE A 148 -16.39 -4.21 49.48
CA PHE A 148 -17.81 -3.96 49.26
C PHE A 148 -18.51 -5.32 49.20
N ALA A 149 -19.02 -5.78 50.34
CA ALA A 149 -19.60 -7.10 50.47
C ALA A 149 -20.89 -7.27 49.65
N ASN A 150 -21.35 -8.50 49.50
CA ASN A 150 -22.57 -8.80 48.75
C ASN A 150 -23.79 -8.04 49.31
N GLY A 151 -24.60 -7.48 48.40
CA GLY A 151 -25.76 -6.66 48.73
C GLY A 151 -25.43 -5.27 49.30
N SER A 152 -24.16 -4.92 49.48
CA SER A 152 -23.77 -3.57 49.91
C SER A 152 -24.03 -2.54 48.81
N LEU A 153 -24.39 -1.31 49.20
CA LEU A 153 -24.83 -0.27 48.27
C LEU A 153 -24.26 1.09 48.64
N VAL A 154 -23.55 1.73 47.70
CA VAL A 154 -23.28 3.17 47.74
C VAL A 154 -24.16 3.83 46.71
N ASN A 155 -25.12 4.63 47.15
CA ASN A 155 -26.14 5.22 46.32
C ASN A 155 -26.08 6.75 46.39
N THR A 156 -25.80 7.34 45.23
CA THR A 156 -25.75 8.79 45.01
C THR A 156 -26.76 9.24 43.94
N THR A 157 -27.74 8.38 43.63
CA THR A 157 -28.75 8.61 42.60
C THR A 157 -29.62 9.82 42.93
N ALA A 158 -29.74 10.76 41.99
CA ALA A 158 -30.49 12.02 42.13
C ALA A 158 -30.04 12.95 43.27
N LEU A 159 -28.92 12.66 43.93
CA LEU A 159 -28.38 13.42 45.07
C LEU A 159 -27.20 14.33 44.69
N GLY A 160 -26.97 14.54 43.40
CA GLY A 160 -25.92 15.44 42.90
C GLY A 160 -26.12 16.88 43.35
N GLY A 161 -25.01 17.57 43.61
CA GLY A 161 -25.00 19.02 43.78
C GLY A 161 -25.17 19.75 42.44
N ASP A 162 -25.00 21.07 42.45
CA ASP A 162 -25.04 21.83 41.21
C ASP A 162 -23.83 21.48 40.31
N PRO A 163 -24.04 21.39 38.97
CA PRO A 163 -22.94 21.18 38.04
C PRO A 163 -21.97 22.37 38.04
N PRO A 164 -20.76 22.22 37.47
CA PRO A 164 -19.80 23.32 37.40
C PRO A 164 -20.41 24.60 36.78
N GLU A 165 -20.00 25.76 37.30
CA GLU A 165 -20.43 27.05 36.77
C GLU A 165 -20.09 27.17 35.28
N GLN A 166 -20.94 27.86 34.51
CA GLN A 166 -20.83 28.05 33.05
C GLN A 166 -21.08 26.82 32.16
N THR A 167 -21.56 25.69 32.71
CA THR A 167 -21.99 24.55 31.90
C THR A 167 -23.42 24.72 31.38
N SER A 168 -23.68 24.28 30.14
CA SER A 168 -25.03 24.16 29.55
C SER A 168 -25.66 22.78 29.79
N GLY A 169 -25.20 22.06 30.82
CA GLY A 169 -25.67 20.72 31.15
C GLY A 169 -27.10 20.67 31.69
N THR A 170 -27.58 21.75 32.30
CA THR A 170 -29.00 21.90 32.67
C THR A 170 -29.70 22.66 31.53
N PRO A 171 -30.71 22.07 30.85
CA PRO A 171 -31.36 22.71 29.72
C PRO A 171 -32.10 23.98 30.16
N GLN A 172 -31.97 25.05 29.36
CA GLN A 172 -32.66 26.32 29.58
C GLN A 172 -34.00 26.32 28.81
N GLY A 173 -35.11 26.59 29.49
CA GLY A 173 -36.43 26.68 28.86
C GLY A 173 -37.52 25.91 29.60
N VAL A 174 -38.65 25.73 28.92
CA VAL A 174 -39.83 24.99 29.46
C VAL A 174 -40.21 23.80 28.58
N ASP A 175 -39.23 23.21 27.90
CA ASP A 175 -39.45 22.12 26.95
C ASP A 175 -39.38 20.72 27.61
N GLY A 176 -39.08 20.65 28.91
CA GLY A 176 -38.94 19.39 29.64
C GLY A 176 -37.80 18.50 29.14
N ALA A 177 -36.75 19.10 28.58
CA ALA A 177 -35.59 18.37 28.05
C ALA A 177 -34.76 17.70 29.17
N GLY A 178 -34.04 16.63 28.85
CA GLY A 178 -33.16 15.93 29.80
C GLY A 178 -31.87 16.69 30.10
N GLY A 179 -31.30 16.46 31.29
CA GLY A 179 -29.98 16.98 31.65
C GLY A 179 -28.84 16.30 30.87
N GLY A 180 -27.71 16.97 30.68
CA GLY A 180 -26.49 16.43 30.05
C GLY A 180 -25.34 16.28 31.05
N HIS A 181 -24.39 15.38 30.79
CA HIS A 181 -23.11 15.29 31.52
C HIS A 181 -22.05 14.53 30.72
N GLY A 182 -22.06 13.18 30.73
CA GLY A 182 -21.19 12.36 29.89
C GLY A 182 -21.70 12.30 28.45
N GLY A 183 -23.01 12.09 28.30
CA GLY A 183 -23.77 12.27 27.07
C GLY A 183 -24.69 13.49 27.15
N ARG A 184 -25.17 13.96 25.98
CA ARG A 184 -26.23 14.97 25.91
C ARG A 184 -27.57 14.41 26.40
N GLY A 185 -28.39 15.27 27.01
CA GLY A 185 -29.77 14.96 27.32
C GLY A 185 -30.65 15.00 26.07
N ALA A 186 -31.73 14.22 26.06
CA ALA A 186 -32.69 14.23 24.97
C ALA A 186 -33.66 15.43 25.06
N ALA A 187 -34.04 15.95 23.90
CA ALA A 187 -35.12 16.93 23.76
C ALA A 187 -36.08 16.46 22.67
N CYS A 188 -37.37 16.64 22.88
CA CYS A 188 -38.37 16.26 21.90
C CYS A 188 -38.58 17.39 20.89
N LEU A 189 -38.64 17.04 19.60
CA LEU A 189 -38.80 18.00 18.52
C LEU A 189 -40.18 18.67 18.59
N VAL A 190 -40.21 19.99 18.77
CA VAL A 190 -41.46 20.80 18.79
C VAL A 190 -41.68 21.54 17.47
N ASP A 191 -40.61 21.81 16.70
CA ASP A 191 -40.64 22.54 15.43
C ASP A 191 -40.30 21.61 14.26
N GLU A 192 -41.28 21.35 13.39
CA GLU A 192 -41.12 20.48 12.21
C GLU A 192 -40.11 21.02 11.18
N LYS A 193 -39.65 22.27 11.30
CA LYS A 193 -38.63 22.84 10.42
C LYS A 193 -37.21 22.44 10.78
N LYS A 194 -36.96 21.93 12.00
CA LYS A 194 -35.63 21.52 12.47
C LYS A 194 -35.44 20.02 12.31
N LEU A 195 -34.23 19.58 12.01
CA LEU A 195 -33.89 18.16 11.99
C LEU A 195 -33.75 17.64 13.43
N PRO A 196 -34.08 16.36 13.69
CA PRO A 196 -33.87 15.74 15.01
C PRO A 196 -32.43 15.86 15.52
N ASP A 197 -31.45 15.80 14.63
CA ASP A 197 -30.01 15.92 14.93
C ASP A 197 -29.62 17.31 15.49
N ASP A 198 -30.43 18.35 15.24
CA ASP A 198 -30.16 19.73 15.67
C ASP A 198 -30.78 20.08 17.03
N VAL A 199 -31.50 19.13 17.66
CA VAL A 199 -32.27 19.39 18.88
C VAL A 199 -31.87 18.44 19.99
N TRP A 200 -31.22 19.00 21.01
CA TRP A 200 -30.80 18.28 22.22
C TRP A 200 -31.19 19.05 23.49
N GLY A 201 -31.13 18.36 24.63
CA GLY A 201 -31.35 18.93 25.95
C GLY A 201 -30.09 19.55 26.52
N GLY A 202 -29.67 19.12 27.71
CA GLY A 202 -28.42 19.56 28.31
C GLY A 202 -27.18 19.08 27.56
N ASP A 203 -26.14 19.92 27.47
CA ASP A 203 -24.87 19.55 26.86
C ASP A 203 -24.01 18.62 27.74
N ALA A 204 -23.11 17.87 27.09
CA ALA A 204 -22.06 17.14 27.78
C ALA A 204 -20.93 18.08 28.24
N TYR A 205 -20.33 17.80 29.39
CA TYR A 205 -19.19 18.56 29.95
C TYR A 205 -18.21 17.63 30.66
N ALA A 206 -17.16 18.21 31.27
CA ALA A 206 -16.11 17.47 31.99
C ALA A 206 -15.33 16.46 31.11
N TRP A 207 -15.13 16.77 29.83
CA TRP A 207 -14.30 15.95 28.95
C TRP A 207 -12.82 15.95 29.36
N SER A 208 -12.29 17.10 29.81
CA SER A 208 -10.89 17.25 30.25
C SER A 208 -10.55 16.38 31.47
N SER A 209 -11.55 15.93 32.24
CA SER A 209 -11.42 15.02 33.39
C SER A 209 -11.87 13.59 33.06
N LEU A 210 -11.92 13.19 31.78
CA LEU A 210 -12.32 11.82 31.36
C LEU A 210 -11.57 10.70 32.13
N ALA A 211 -10.28 10.89 32.39
CA ALA A 211 -9.46 9.91 33.11
C ALA A 211 -9.71 9.88 34.63
N LYS A 212 -10.29 10.95 35.19
CA LYS A 212 -10.61 11.10 36.62
C LYS A 212 -11.88 11.95 36.81
N PRO A 213 -13.07 11.42 36.47
CA PRO A 213 -14.32 12.17 36.52
C PRO A 213 -14.73 12.42 37.97
N LEU A 214 -14.99 13.68 38.32
CA LEU A 214 -15.34 14.10 39.70
C LEU A 214 -16.45 15.16 39.74
N ASN A 215 -17.22 15.29 38.66
CA ASN A 215 -18.27 16.28 38.52
C ASN A 215 -19.65 15.67 38.80
N TYR A 216 -20.54 16.46 39.41
CA TYR A 216 -21.94 16.07 39.56
C TYR A 216 -22.63 16.03 38.19
N GLY A 217 -23.69 15.22 38.07
CA GLY A 217 -24.63 15.30 36.96
C GLY A 217 -25.53 16.54 37.08
N SER A 218 -26.13 16.93 35.97
CA SER A 218 -27.05 18.06 35.86
C SER A 218 -28.50 17.63 36.03
N LYS A 219 -29.33 18.59 36.47
CA LYS A 219 -30.78 18.39 36.57
C LYS A 219 -31.44 18.39 35.20
N GLY A 220 -32.58 17.70 35.08
CA GLY A 220 -33.46 17.81 33.91
C GLY A 220 -34.24 19.13 33.90
N GLY A 221 -34.72 19.53 32.72
CA GLY A 221 -35.57 20.70 32.56
C GLY A 221 -37.02 20.46 33.01
N THR A 222 -37.76 21.53 33.22
CA THR A 222 -39.19 21.49 33.56
C THR A 222 -40.04 21.94 32.36
N THR A 223 -41.34 21.65 32.36
CA THR A 223 -42.30 22.25 31.40
C THR A 223 -43.11 23.42 31.99
N SER A 224 -42.81 23.83 33.24
CA SER A 224 -43.46 24.95 33.92
C SER A 224 -42.45 25.95 34.47
N LYS A 225 -42.77 27.26 34.41
CA LYS A 225 -41.95 28.31 35.04
C LYS A 225 -42.14 28.41 36.56
N GLU A 226 -43.22 27.82 37.09
CA GLU A 226 -43.63 27.96 38.49
C GLU A 226 -43.20 26.76 39.35
N ILE A 227 -43.16 25.56 38.75
CA ILE A 227 -42.88 24.30 39.44
C ILE A 227 -41.77 23.58 38.70
N ASP A 228 -40.74 23.17 39.43
CA ASP A 228 -39.67 22.32 38.90
C ASP A 228 -40.12 20.86 38.92
N TYR A 229 -40.22 20.27 37.73
CA TYR A 229 -40.60 18.89 37.50
C TYR A 229 -39.40 18.02 37.08
N GLY A 230 -38.21 18.61 36.96
CA GLY A 230 -37.00 17.95 36.48
C GLY A 230 -36.41 16.98 37.48
N GLY A 231 -35.86 15.88 36.98
CA GLY A 231 -35.11 14.92 37.78
C GLY A 231 -33.78 15.50 38.28
N GLY A 232 -33.38 15.14 39.51
CA GLY A 232 -32.09 15.54 40.08
C GLY A 232 -30.90 14.90 39.35
N GLY A 233 -29.75 15.58 39.29
CA GLY A 233 -28.52 14.99 38.71
C GLY A 233 -27.90 13.91 39.60
N GLY A 234 -27.13 13.00 39.01
CA GLY A 234 -26.38 11.98 39.75
C GLY A 234 -25.21 12.55 40.57
N GLY A 235 -24.87 11.90 41.68
CA GLY A 235 -23.76 12.27 42.55
C GLY A 235 -22.37 11.90 42.02
N LYS A 236 -21.35 11.98 42.89
CA LYS A 236 -19.98 11.56 42.55
C LYS A 236 -19.44 10.53 43.53
N ILE A 237 -18.75 9.53 43.00
CA ILE A 237 -18.14 8.43 43.75
C ILE A 237 -16.66 8.34 43.37
N MET A 238 -15.77 8.56 44.33
CA MET A 238 -14.33 8.38 44.17
C MET A 238 -13.82 7.32 45.14
N VAL A 239 -13.21 6.27 44.61
CA VAL A 239 -12.62 5.18 45.39
C VAL A 239 -11.16 5.00 45.01
N VAL A 240 -10.25 5.35 45.92
CA VAL A 240 -8.80 5.23 45.75
C VAL A 240 -8.28 4.24 46.77
N VAL A 241 -7.80 3.10 46.29
CA VAL A 241 -7.32 2.00 47.13
C VAL A 241 -5.89 1.68 46.74
N LYS A 242 -4.96 1.65 47.69
CA LYS A 242 -3.53 1.38 47.38
C LYS A 242 -3.27 -0.10 47.08
N GLY A 243 -4.01 -0.99 47.71
CA GLY A 243 -3.91 -2.44 47.54
C GLY A 243 -5.08 -3.01 46.73
N ASN A 244 -5.90 -3.84 47.39
CA ASN A 244 -6.92 -4.66 46.74
C ASN A 244 -8.32 -4.15 47.04
N ILE A 245 -9.20 -4.20 46.04
CA ILE A 245 -10.64 -3.96 46.16
C ILE A 245 -11.43 -5.25 45.85
N GLU A 246 -12.32 -5.63 46.76
CA GLU A 246 -13.31 -6.68 46.57
C GLU A 246 -14.67 -6.02 46.32
N MET A 247 -15.20 -6.13 45.11
CA MET A 247 -16.35 -5.41 44.60
C MET A 247 -17.51 -6.37 44.28
N ASP A 248 -18.20 -6.85 45.31
CA ASP A 248 -19.44 -7.64 45.18
C ASP A 248 -20.71 -6.79 45.41
N GLY A 249 -20.52 -5.56 45.89
CA GLY A 249 -21.57 -4.57 46.09
C GLY A 249 -21.98 -3.81 44.83
N THR A 250 -22.77 -2.75 45.02
CA THR A 250 -23.26 -1.88 43.96
C THR A 250 -22.90 -0.42 44.23
N LEU A 251 -22.37 0.27 43.21
CA LEU A 251 -22.12 1.72 43.22
C LEU A 251 -23.06 2.40 42.21
N LEU A 252 -23.92 3.32 42.68
CA LEU A 252 -24.89 4.02 41.85
C LEU A 252 -24.65 5.54 41.91
N ALA A 253 -24.45 6.13 40.74
CA ALA A 253 -24.40 7.57 40.50
C ALA A 253 -25.38 7.94 39.36
N GLU A 254 -26.60 7.43 39.44
CA GLU A 254 -27.60 7.59 38.37
C GLU A 254 -28.34 8.94 38.47
N GLY A 255 -28.83 9.43 37.35
CA GLY A 255 -29.75 10.57 37.31
C GLY A 255 -31.12 10.19 37.88
N GLY A 256 -31.79 11.15 38.50
CA GLY A 256 -33.16 10.98 38.97
C GLY A 256 -34.17 11.04 37.83
N ASP A 257 -35.23 10.24 37.94
CA ASP A 257 -36.34 10.31 37.01
C ASP A 257 -37.11 11.63 37.17
N GLY A 258 -37.42 12.27 36.05
CA GLY A 258 -38.31 13.43 35.99
C GLY A 258 -39.77 13.00 36.04
N SER A 259 -40.67 13.92 36.41
CA SER A 259 -42.10 13.67 36.25
C SER A 259 -42.48 13.58 34.75
N PRO A 260 -43.69 13.12 34.37
CA PRO A 260 -44.13 13.19 32.97
C PRO A 260 -44.11 14.60 32.35
N ARG A 261 -43.95 15.65 33.17
CA ARG A 261 -43.85 17.06 32.78
C ARG A 261 -42.45 17.65 33.00
N GLY A 262 -41.42 16.84 33.24
CA GLY A 262 -40.04 17.28 33.38
C GLY A 262 -39.06 16.25 32.82
N GLY A 263 -37.88 16.70 32.41
CA GLY A 263 -36.82 15.84 31.89
C GLY A 263 -36.13 15.06 32.99
N GLY A 264 -35.51 13.94 32.62
CA GLY A 264 -34.66 13.17 33.51
C GLY A 264 -33.34 13.87 33.81
N GLY A 265 -32.80 13.67 35.00
CA GLY A 265 -31.46 14.15 35.36
C GLY A 265 -30.36 13.32 34.68
N SER A 266 -29.18 13.90 34.45
CA SER A 266 -28.06 13.15 33.90
C SER A 266 -27.33 12.32 34.95
N GLY A 267 -26.66 11.25 34.49
CA GLY A 267 -25.78 10.43 35.33
C GLY A 267 -24.58 11.23 35.85
N GLY A 268 -24.07 10.83 37.01
CA GLY A 268 -22.96 11.46 37.71
C GLY A 268 -21.58 10.96 37.30
N SER A 269 -20.63 10.95 38.26
CA SER A 269 -19.25 10.51 38.04
C SER A 269 -18.87 9.34 38.96
N ILE A 270 -18.19 8.34 38.43
CA ILE A 270 -17.55 7.27 39.22
C ILE A 270 -16.08 7.16 38.82
N TYR A 271 -15.17 7.28 39.77
CA TYR A 271 -13.73 7.06 39.57
C TYR A 271 -13.21 6.01 40.54
N ILE A 272 -12.56 4.97 40.03
CA ILE A 272 -11.95 3.92 40.84
C ILE A 272 -10.48 3.76 40.49
N LYS A 273 -9.62 3.74 41.52
CA LYS A 273 -8.20 3.44 41.41
C LYS A 273 -7.82 2.32 42.37
N ALA A 274 -7.19 1.26 41.88
CA ALA A 274 -6.71 0.14 42.70
C ALA A 274 -5.54 -0.61 42.05
N TYR A 275 -4.75 -1.36 42.85
CA TYR A 275 -3.78 -2.28 42.27
C TYR A 275 -4.46 -3.54 41.71
N LYS A 276 -5.40 -4.11 42.48
CA LYS A 276 -6.14 -5.31 42.09
C LYS A 276 -7.63 -5.20 42.42
N MET A 277 -8.50 -5.60 41.49
CA MET A 277 -9.96 -5.70 41.69
C MET A 277 -10.45 -7.13 41.41
N THR A 278 -11.31 -7.62 42.30
CA THR A 278 -12.04 -8.89 42.20
C THR A 278 -13.51 -8.67 42.59
N GLY A 279 -14.41 -9.58 42.21
CA GLY A 279 -15.84 -9.47 42.47
C GLY A 279 -16.66 -9.20 41.21
N ASN A 280 -17.96 -9.50 41.29
CA ASN A 280 -18.91 -9.44 40.17
C ASN A 280 -20.01 -8.39 40.36
N GLY A 281 -19.73 -7.37 41.17
CA GLY A 281 -20.63 -6.27 41.50
C GLY A 281 -21.03 -5.40 40.29
N LYS A 282 -21.78 -4.32 40.57
CA LYS A 282 -22.33 -3.41 39.55
C LYS A 282 -21.93 -1.96 39.81
N MET A 283 -21.55 -1.25 38.76
CA MET A 283 -21.33 0.20 38.77
C MET A 283 -22.20 0.87 37.71
N SER A 284 -22.93 1.90 38.09
CA SER A 284 -23.95 2.52 37.23
C SER A 284 -23.91 4.04 37.32
N ALA A 285 -23.79 4.70 36.18
CA ALA A 285 -23.93 6.16 36.06
C ALA A 285 -24.90 6.50 34.92
N CYS A 286 -26.06 5.85 34.90
CA CYS A 286 -27.06 6.04 33.86
C CYS A 286 -27.84 7.35 34.02
N GLY A 287 -28.39 7.87 32.92
CA GLY A 287 -29.34 8.98 32.96
C GLY A 287 -30.72 8.56 33.44
N GLY A 288 -31.45 9.47 34.08
CA GLY A 288 -32.84 9.28 34.52
C GLY A 288 -33.84 9.40 33.37
N SER A 289 -34.98 8.75 33.49
CA SER A 289 -36.08 8.83 32.52
C SER A 289 -36.95 10.06 32.78
N GLY A 290 -37.57 10.62 31.76
CA GLY A 290 -38.44 11.80 31.90
C GLY A 290 -39.13 12.16 30.59
N PHE A 291 -39.68 13.37 30.50
CA PHE A 291 -40.25 13.88 29.24
C PHE A 291 -39.20 13.81 28.11
N GLY A 292 -38.04 14.42 28.32
CA GLY A 292 -36.77 14.03 27.67
C GLY A 292 -35.87 13.26 28.63
N GLY A 293 -35.28 12.16 28.18
CA GLY A 293 -34.36 11.34 28.97
C GLY A 293 -33.02 12.04 29.24
N GLY A 294 -32.48 11.89 30.44
CA GLY A 294 -31.18 12.46 30.81
C GLY A 294 -30.02 11.71 30.14
N GLY A 295 -28.92 12.41 29.86
CA GLY A 295 -27.70 11.81 29.32
C GLY A 295 -26.99 10.93 30.34
N GLY A 296 -26.25 9.92 29.85
CA GLY A 296 -25.39 9.09 30.70
C GLY A 296 -24.23 9.88 31.33
N GLY A 297 -23.69 9.35 32.43
CA GLY A 297 -22.59 9.95 33.20
C GLY A 297 -21.20 9.53 32.72
N ARG A 298 -20.20 9.68 33.58
CA ARG A 298 -18.81 9.29 33.30
C ARG A 298 -18.32 8.28 34.33
N VAL A 299 -17.73 7.18 33.87
CA VAL A 299 -17.07 6.18 34.71
C VAL A 299 -15.64 6.04 34.25
N ALA A 300 -14.67 6.07 35.17
CA ALA A 300 -13.29 5.75 34.86
C ALA A 300 -12.67 4.78 35.86
N THR A 301 -11.90 3.81 35.34
CA THR A 301 -11.17 2.83 36.14
C THR A 301 -9.68 2.92 35.89
N ASP A 302 -8.89 2.95 36.95
CA ASP A 302 -7.43 2.88 36.97
C ASP A 302 -7.03 1.67 37.82
N VAL A 303 -7.24 0.46 37.27
CA VAL A 303 -7.03 -0.81 37.98
C VAL A 303 -6.05 -1.69 37.24
N PHE A 304 -4.86 -1.88 37.81
CA PHE A 304 -3.78 -2.62 37.14
C PHE A 304 -4.11 -4.09 36.85
N SER A 305 -4.79 -4.78 37.78
CA SER A 305 -5.15 -6.20 37.63
C SER A 305 -6.63 -6.44 37.95
N ARG A 306 -7.42 -6.78 36.92
CA ARG A 306 -8.81 -7.24 37.06
C ARG A 306 -8.90 -8.74 36.74
N HIS A 307 -9.39 -9.54 37.68
CA HIS A 307 -9.59 -10.99 37.46
C HIS A 307 -11.05 -11.36 37.22
N GLU A 308 -11.98 -10.48 37.60
CA GLU A 308 -13.42 -10.59 37.41
C GLU A 308 -13.90 -9.17 37.04
N ASP A 309 -14.65 -9.04 35.95
CA ASP A 309 -15.06 -7.73 35.43
C ASP A 309 -16.44 -7.35 35.99
N PRO A 310 -16.54 -6.37 36.90
CA PRO A 310 -17.84 -5.88 37.38
C PRO A 310 -18.65 -5.26 36.24
N LYS A 311 -19.97 -5.33 36.34
CA LYS A 311 -20.87 -4.79 35.31
C LYS A 311 -20.89 -3.25 35.37
N ILE A 312 -20.27 -2.59 34.40
CA ILE A 312 -20.24 -1.12 34.28
C ILE A 312 -21.28 -0.68 33.26
N ILE A 313 -22.12 0.29 33.63
CA ILE A 313 -23.23 0.76 32.80
C ILE A 313 -23.31 2.30 32.81
N VAL A 314 -23.42 2.90 31.61
CA VAL A 314 -23.41 4.36 31.41
C VAL A 314 -24.43 4.85 30.36
N HIS A 315 -25.51 4.14 30.07
CA HIS A 315 -26.47 4.56 29.03
C HIS A 315 -27.30 5.80 29.44
N GLY A 316 -27.92 6.45 28.46
CA GLY A 316 -28.88 7.53 28.71
C GLY A 316 -30.26 7.03 29.20
N GLY A 317 -31.07 7.93 29.74
CA GLY A 317 -32.42 7.64 30.21
C GLY A 317 -33.46 7.60 29.10
N SER A 318 -34.60 6.93 29.34
CA SER A 318 -35.69 6.85 28.37
C SER A 318 -36.51 8.14 28.31
N SER A 319 -36.96 8.50 27.10
CA SER A 319 -37.82 9.67 26.87
C SER A 319 -39.29 9.25 26.73
N ILE A 320 -40.17 9.90 27.50
CA ILE A 320 -41.62 9.68 27.46
C ILE A 320 -42.26 10.51 26.34
N GLY A 321 -41.78 11.74 26.10
CA GLY A 321 -42.33 12.63 25.09
C GLY A 321 -41.96 12.22 23.65
N CYS A 322 -40.81 11.58 23.49
CA CYS A 322 -40.26 11.13 22.21
C CYS A 322 -39.60 9.75 22.37
N PRO A 323 -40.37 8.64 22.29
CA PRO A 323 -39.91 7.29 22.64
C PRO A 323 -38.68 6.79 21.86
N THR A 324 -38.43 7.33 20.66
CA THR A 324 -37.28 6.97 19.82
C THR A 324 -36.00 7.72 20.15
N ASN A 325 -36.08 8.80 20.94
CA ASN A 325 -34.94 9.66 21.27
C ASN A 325 -34.62 9.59 22.78
N ALA A 326 -33.99 8.52 23.23
CA ALA A 326 -33.44 8.44 24.58
C ALA A 326 -32.24 9.39 24.74
N GLY A 327 -31.82 9.66 25.98
CA GLY A 327 -30.57 10.41 26.22
C GLY A 327 -29.36 9.71 25.61
N ALA A 328 -28.33 10.48 25.25
CA ALA A 328 -27.10 9.91 24.73
C ALA A 328 -26.36 9.11 25.81
N ALA A 329 -25.58 8.12 25.36
CA ALA A 329 -24.73 7.35 26.25
C ALA A 329 -23.67 8.23 26.92
N GLY A 330 -23.30 7.84 28.14
CA GLY A 330 -22.15 8.34 28.85
C GLY A 330 -20.85 7.75 28.33
N THR A 331 -19.78 7.95 29.10
CA THR A 331 -18.44 7.45 28.74
C THR A 331 -17.91 6.53 29.82
N PHE A 332 -17.36 5.38 29.42
CA PHE A 332 -16.55 4.53 30.28
C PHE A 332 -15.10 4.53 29.77
N TYR A 333 -14.17 5.01 30.60
CA TYR A 333 -12.75 5.07 30.28
C TYR A 333 -11.94 4.15 31.19
N ASP A 334 -11.10 3.31 30.58
CA ASP A 334 -10.21 2.43 31.33
C ASP A 334 -8.76 2.84 31.13
N ALA A 335 -8.11 3.31 32.19
CA ALA A 335 -6.82 3.98 32.14
C ALA A 335 -5.64 3.04 31.84
N VAL A 336 -5.76 1.75 32.20
CA VAL A 336 -4.69 0.76 32.01
C VAL A 336 -4.56 0.33 30.54
N PRO A 337 -5.62 -0.18 29.89
CA PRO A 337 -5.58 -0.39 28.45
C PRO A 337 -5.62 0.94 27.69
N ARG A 338 -6.11 2.05 28.26
CA ARG A 338 -6.42 3.33 27.58
C ARG A 338 -7.55 3.20 26.55
N SER A 339 -8.61 2.47 26.92
CA SER A 339 -9.78 2.21 26.08
C SER A 339 -10.97 3.09 26.47
N LEU A 340 -11.64 3.68 25.48
CA LEU A 340 -12.88 4.42 25.64
C LEU A 340 -14.06 3.61 25.11
N ILE A 341 -15.10 3.44 25.92
CA ILE A 341 -16.31 2.68 25.59
C ILE A 341 -17.53 3.59 25.71
N VAL A 342 -18.32 3.65 24.65
CA VAL A 342 -19.62 4.33 24.57
C VAL A 342 -20.67 3.30 24.18
N ASP A 343 -21.60 3.02 25.10
CA ASP A 343 -22.56 1.93 25.00
C ASP A 343 -23.92 2.40 25.50
N ASN A 344 -24.92 2.42 24.61
CA ASN A 344 -26.28 2.85 24.95
C ASN A 344 -27.23 1.68 25.23
N LEU A 345 -26.74 0.45 25.31
CA LEU A 345 -27.53 -0.76 25.61
C LEU A 345 -28.83 -0.89 24.79
N ASN A 346 -28.75 -0.64 23.48
CA ASN A 346 -29.85 -0.73 22.53
C ASN A 346 -30.97 0.29 22.73
N MET A 347 -30.69 1.38 23.44
CA MET A 347 -31.56 2.55 23.46
C MET A 347 -31.26 3.42 22.23
N THR A 348 -32.30 3.66 21.43
CA THR A 348 -32.20 4.57 20.28
C THR A 348 -32.09 6.01 20.75
N THR A 349 -31.22 6.79 20.13
CA THR A 349 -31.03 8.20 20.47
C THR A 349 -30.71 8.99 19.20
N ASP A 350 -31.27 10.20 19.12
CA ASP A 350 -30.89 11.19 18.11
C ASP A 350 -29.80 12.13 18.64
N THR A 351 -29.49 12.07 19.94
CA THR A 351 -28.51 12.92 20.61
C THR A 351 -27.13 12.28 20.71
N ASP A 352 -26.08 13.11 20.68
CA ASP A 352 -24.69 12.64 20.63
C ASP A 352 -23.99 12.62 21.99
N THR A 353 -23.13 11.63 22.17
CA THR A 353 -21.99 11.67 23.10
C THR A 353 -20.86 12.46 22.44
N LEU A 354 -20.50 13.62 22.99
CA LEU A 354 -19.45 14.46 22.41
C LEU A 354 -18.05 13.94 22.75
N LEU A 355 -17.27 13.66 21.71
CA LEU A 355 -15.85 13.35 21.77
C LEU A 355 -15.07 14.62 21.42
N MET A 356 -14.54 15.29 22.43
CA MET A 356 -13.86 16.59 22.27
C MET A 356 -12.35 16.38 22.02
N GLU A 357 -11.48 16.95 22.83
CA GLU A 357 -10.02 16.92 22.62
C GLU A 357 -9.43 15.52 22.84
N PHE A 358 -8.75 14.97 21.83
CA PHE A 358 -8.03 13.70 21.94
C PHE A 358 -6.63 13.91 22.54
N PRO A 359 -6.17 13.05 23.47
CA PRO A 359 -4.86 13.21 24.10
C PRO A 359 -3.72 12.95 23.10
N TYR A 360 -2.74 13.85 23.03
CA TYR A 360 -1.56 13.67 22.17
C TYR A 360 -0.60 12.59 22.70
N GLN A 361 -0.36 12.55 24.01
CA GLN A 361 0.45 11.53 24.68
C GLN A 361 0.00 11.34 26.14
N PRO A 362 -0.23 10.10 26.61
CA PRO A 362 -0.32 8.87 25.83
C PRO A 362 -1.62 8.84 24.98
N LEU A 363 -1.54 8.31 23.76
CA LEU A 363 -2.70 8.15 22.87
C LEU A 363 -3.74 7.20 23.47
N LEU A 364 -4.99 7.24 23.01
CA LEU A 364 -5.94 6.15 23.29
C LEU A 364 -5.49 4.89 22.54
N THR A 365 -5.71 3.69 23.11
CA THR A 365 -5.45 2.44 22.37
C THR A 365 -6.66 1.97 21.60
N SER A 366 -7.86 2.15 22.15
CA SER A 366 -9.08 1.69 21.51
C SER A 366 -10.30 2.54 21.83
N ILE A 367 -11.20 2.62 20.86
CA ILE A 367 -12.49 3.31 20.96
C ILE A 367 -13.59 2.33 20.52
N PHE A 368 -14.55 2.06 21.41
CA PHE A 368 -15.69 1.20 21.15
C PHE A 368 -16.97 2.02 21.20
N ILE A 369 -17.72 2.06 20.09
CA ILE A 369 -19.06 2.67 20.02
C ILE A 369 -20.02 1.55 19.65
N ARG A 370 -20.96 1.22 20.54
CA ARG A 370 -21.82 0.03 20.35
C ARG A 370 -23.24 0.18 20.88
N ASN A 371 -24.11 -0.73 20.45
CA ASN A 371 -25.49 -0.88 20.93
C ASN A 371 -26.31 0.42 20.81
N PHE A 372 -26.42 0.95 19.59
CA PHE A 372 -27.11 2.20 19.26
C PHE A 372 -26.56 3.47 19.93
N ALA A 373 -25.30 3.43 20.38
CA ALA A 373 -24.60 4.63 20.79
C ALA A 373 -24.31 5.55 19.59
N LYS A 374 -24.57 6.84 19.76
CA LYS A 374 -24.25 7.89 18.79
C LYS A 374 -23.20 8.81 19.39
N ALA A 375 -22.05 8.93 18.73
CA ALA A 375 -20.96 9.78 19.17
C ALA A 375 -20.59 10.79 18.07
N ALA A 376 -20.20 12.00 18.47
CA ALA A 376 -19.83 13.05 17.53
C ALA A 376 -18.49 13.69 17.89
N VAL A 377 -17.69 14.01 16.87
CA VAL A 377 -16.47 14.81 16.95
C VAL A 377 -16.77 16.18 16.34
N PRO A 378 -17.24 17.16 17.15
CA PRO A 378 -17.80 18.41 16.62
C PRO A 378 -16.76 19.49 16.33
N LEU A 379 -15.53 19.35 16.85
CA LEU A 379 -14.49 20.37 16.73
C LEU A 379 -13.95 20.43 15.30
N LEU A 380 -13.91 21.62 14.71
CA LEU A 380 -13.33 21.87 13.38
C LEU A 380 -11.85 21.44 13.37
N TRP A 381 -11.39 20.84 12.27
CA TRP A 381 -10.02 20.35 12.08
C TRP A 381 -9.54 19.36 13.17
N SER A 382 -10.43 18.48 13.64
CA SER A 382 -10.07 17.47 14.63
C SER A 382 -9.20 16.36 14.06
N ARG A 383 -8.17 16.00 14.82
CA ARG A 383 -7.37 14.79 14.60
C ARG A 383 -7.71 13.74 15.66
N VAL A 384 -8.29 12.63 15.22
CA VAL A 384 -8.54 11.44 16.03
C VAL A 384 -7.39 10.47 15.82
N GLN A 385 -6.46 10.41 16.78
CA GLN A 385 -5.31 9.51 16.72
C GLN A 385 -5.42 8.43 17.80
N VAL A 386 -5.53 7.18 17.37
CA VAL A 386 -5.68 5.99 18.21
C VAL A 386 -4.54 5.02 17.90
N GLN A 387 -3.89 4.50 18.93
CA GLN A 387 -2.75 3.60 18.78
C GLN A 387 -3.14 2.21 18.24
N GLY A 388 -4.35 1.74 18.54
CA GLY A 388 -4.84 0.43 18.13
C GLY A 388 -6.11 0.53 17.29
N GLN A 389 -7.27 0.26 17.90
CA GLN A 389 -8.50 -0.06 17.18
C GLN A 389 -9.64 0.93 17.43
N ILE A 390 -10.31 1.37 16.36
CA ILE A 390 -11.62 2.02 16.42
C ILE A 390 -12.65 0.99 15.95
N SER A 391 -13.67 0.74 16.75
CA SER A 391 -14.73 -0.21 16.43
C SER A 391 -16.11 0.38 16.64
N LEU A 392 -16.95 0.24 15.61
CA LEU A 392 -18.37 0.58 15.65
C LEU A 392 -19.18 -0.70 15.47
N LEU A 393 -20.02 -1.02 16.44
CA LEU A 393 -20.77 -2.28 16.49
C LEU A 393 -22.26 -2.02 16.75
N ASP A 394 -23.14 -2.93 16.32
CA ASP A 394 -24.54 -3.01 16.75
C ASP A 394 -25.31 -1.67 16.71
N GLY A 395 -25.37 -1.01 15.56
CA GLY A 395 -26.09 0.26 15.39
C GLY A 395 -25.30 1.49 15.83
N GLY A 396 -24.00 1.37 16.11
CA GLY A 396 -23.14 2.48 16.47
C GLY A 396 -23.02 3.53 15.37
N ILE A 397 -23.08 4.80 15.74
CA ILE A 397 -22.93 5.93 14.82
C ILE A 397 -21.80 6.84 15.28
N LEU A 398 -20.87 7.16 14.39
CA LEU A 398 -19.82 8.15 14.61
C LEU A 398 -19.93 9.27 13.58
N SER A 399 -20.14 10.50 14.05
CA SER A 399 -20.29 11.68 13.20
C SER A 399 -19.09 12.61 13.34
N PHE A 400 -18.58 13.13 12.22
CA PHE A 400 -17.54 14.15 12.17
C PHE A 400 -18.13 15.47 11.66
N GLY A 401 -17.92 16.54 12.42
CA GLY A 401 -18.51 17.84 12.12
C GLY A 401 -19.99 17.90 12.48
N LEU A 402 -20.63 19.00 12.08
CA LEU A 402 -22.04 19.26 12.30
C LEU A 402 -22.76 19.28 10.95
N ALA A 403 -24.00 18.79 10.92
CA ALA A 403 -24.86 18.94 9.76
C ALA A 403 -24.97 20.42 9.38
N HIS A 404 -25.03 20.73 8.08
CA HIS A 404 -25.08 22.11 7.54
C HIS A 404 -23.80 22.93 7.62
N TYR A 405 -22.69 22.35 8.09
CA TYR A 405 -21.39 23.03 8.22
C TYR A 405 -20.25 22.17 7.69
N ALA A 406 -20.28 21.82 6.40
CA ALA A 406 -19.24 21.01 5.75
C ALA A 406 -17.95 21.80 5.39
N LEU A 407 -17.38 22.55 6.34
CA LEU A 407 -16.23 23.44 6.10
C LEU A 407 -14.87 22.88 6.55
N SER A 408 -14.84 21.70 7.19
CA SER A 408 -13.63 21.16 7.83
C SER A 408 -13.07 19.92 7.16
N GLU A 409 -11.77 19.70 7.38
CA GLU A 409 -11.08 18.45 7.12
C GLU A 409 -10.82 17.73 8.45
N PHE A 410 -11.22 16.46 8.55
CA PHE A 410 -11.05 15.63 9.73
C PHE A 410 -9.98 14.58 9.48
N GLU A 411 -9.09 14.38 10.45
CA GLU A 411 -8.04 13.36 10.35
C GLU A 411 -8.31 12.19 11.28
N VAL A 412 -8.26 10.96 10.76
CA VAL A 412 -8.41 9.73 11.54
C VAL A 412 -7.20 8.84 11.32
N LEU A 413 -6.50 8.51 12.41
CA LEU A 413 -5.34 7.62 12.40
C LEU A 413 -5.56 6.49 13.40
N ALA A 414 -5.53 5.25 12.92
CA ALA A 414 -5.66 4.04 13.75
C ALA A 414 -4.89 2.87 13.11
N GLU A 415 -4.62 1.80 13.87
CA GLU A 415 -4.17 0.55 13.24
C GLU A 415 -5.34 -0.15 12.55
N GLU A 416 -6.50 -0.22 13.21
CA GLU A 416 -7.66 -0.94 12.70
C GLU A 416 -8.94 -0.12 12.84
N LEU A 417 -9.75 -0.10 11.78
CA LEU A 417 -11.12 0.41 11.80
C LEU A 417 -12.09 -0.74 11.47
N LEU A 418 -12.90 -1.12 12.45
CA LEU A 418 -13.90 -2.18 12.34
C LEU A 418 -15.31 -1.60 12.39
N MET A 419 -16.16 -1.98 11.44
CA MET A 419 -17.56 -1.57 11.40
C MET A 419 -18.47 -2.77 11.18
N SER A 420 -19.46 -2.96 12.06
CA SER A 420 -20.52 -3.95 11.89
C SER A 420 -21.89 -3.33 12.19
N ASN A 421 -22.85 -3.42 11.26
CA ASN A 421 -24.18 -2.82 11.39
C ASN A 421 -24.12 -1.35 11.86
N SER A 422 -23.18 -0.57 11.35
CA SER A 422 -22.83 0.76 11.90
C SER A 422 -22.65 1.81 10.81
N ILE A 423 -22.70 3.08 11.21
CA ILE A 423 -22.64 4.22 10.27
C ILE A 423 -21.57 5.22 10.72
N ILE A 424 -20.69 5.60 9.79
CA ILE A 424 -19.85 6.79 9.93
C ILE A 424 -20.42 7.89 9.05
N LYS A 425 -20.65 9.08 9.61
CA LYS A 425 -21.07 10.27 8.88
C LYS A 425 -19.98 11.33 8.95
N VAL A 426 -19.67 11.97 7.83
CA VAL A 426 -18.68 13.05 7.75
C VAL A 426 -19.32 14.24 7.06
N TYR A 427 -19.34 15.38 7.73
CA TYR A 427 -19.75 16.67 7.16
C TYR A 427 -18.51 17.51 6.87
N GLY A 428 -17.99 17.42 5.64
CA GLY A 428 -16.72 18.00 5.21
C GLY A 428 -15.84 16.99 4.47
N ALA A 429 -14.51 17.11 4.62
CA ALA A 429 -13.54 16.17 4.07
C ALA A 429 -13.00 15.22 5.15
N LEU A 430 -12.78 13.95 4.79
CA LEU A 430 -12.17 12.96 5.68
C LEU A 430 -10.80 12.55 5.14
N ARG A 431 -9.77 12.67 5.98
CA ARG A 431 -8.44 12.10 5.75
C ARG A 431 -8.18 10.98 6.75
N MET A 432 -8.37 9.76 6.29
CA MET A 432 -8.21 8.55 7.10
C MET A 432 -6.93 7.83 6.71
N SER A 433 -6.15 7.39 7.69
CA SER A 433 -4.97 6.53 7.51
C SER A 433 -5.01 5.38 8.51
N VAL A 434 -5.29 4.17 8.00
CA VAL A 434 -5.40 2.94 8.79
C VAL A 434 -4.52 1.82 8.25
N LYS A 435 -4.29 0.75 9.01
CA LYS A 435 -3.70 -0.48 8.46
C LYS A 435 -4.77 -1.38 7.87
N MET A 436 -5.85 -1.59 8.61
CA MET A 436 -6.95 -2.47 8.23
C MET A 436 -8.28 -1.71 8.30
N PHE A 437 -9.08 -1.79 7.24
CA PHE A 437 -10.44 -1.25 7.20
C PHE A 437 -11.44 -2.36 6.84
N LEU A 438 -12.26 -2.77 7.81
CA LEU A 438 -13.20 -3.88 7.64
C LEU A 438 -14.63 -3.39 7.91
N MET A 439 -15.52 -3.61 6.93
CA MET A 439 -16.93 -3.23 7.00
C MET A 439 -17.83 -4.45 6.79
N TRP A 440 -18.85 -4.59 7.65
CA TRP A 440 -19.88 -5.61 7.57
C TRP A 440 -21.27 -4.97 7.72
N ASN A 441 -22.11 -5.02 6.69
CA ASN A 441 -23.43 -4.37 6.65
C ASN A 441 -23.40 -2.93 7.22
N SER A 442 -22.40 -2.15 6.80
CA SER A 442 -22.10 -0.84 7.39
C SER A 442 -21.95 0.23 6.32
N GLN A 443 -22.11 1.50 6.71
CA GLN A 443 -22.11 2.63 5.78
C GLN A 443 -21.11 3.70 6.21
N LEU A 444 -20.33 4.21 5.26
CA LEU A 444 -19.50 5.41 5.42
C LEU A 444 -20.03 6.48 4.47
N LEU A 445 -20.53 7.58 5.02
CA LEU A 445 -21.18 8.66 4.29
C LEU A 445 -20.34 9.94 4.42
N VAL A 446 -19.89 10.48 3.30
CA VAL A 446 -19.18 11.77 3.22
C VAL A 446 -20.04 12.78 2.49
N ASP A 447 -20.34 13.88 3.17
CA ASP A 447 -21.12 15.01 2.67
C ASP A 447 -20.27 16.28 2.64
N GLY A 448 -19.92 16.75 1.44
CA GLY A 448 -19.17 17.99 1.21
C GLY A 448 -20.03 19.20 0.83
N GLU A 449 -21.37 19.12 0.91
CA GLU A 449 -22.36 20.19 0.59
C GLU A 449 -22.13 20.98 -0.72
N GLY A 450 -21.34 20.45 -1.66
CA GLY A 450 -21.08 21.10 -2.95
C GLY A 450 -20.14 22.30 -2.92
N ASP A 451 -19.59 22.69 -1.76
CA ASP A 451 -18.63 23.80 -1.72
C ASP A 451 -17.31 23.35 -2.36
N ARG A 452 -16.84 24.10 -3.36
CA ARG A 452 -15.60 23.81 -4.10
C ARG A 452 -14.35 23.92 -3.21
N ASN A 453 -14.50 24.49 -2.02
CA ASN A 453 -13.43 24.61 -1.03
C ASN A 453 -13.25 23.34 -0.18
N VAL A 454 -14.20 22.39 -0.19
CA VAL A 454 -14.05 21.13 0.54
C VAL A 454 -12.99 20.27 -0.16
N GLY A 455 -11.96 19.92 0.59
CA GLY A 455 -10.86 19.08 0.12
C GLY A 455 -11.34 17.72 -0.37
N THR A 456 -10.53 17.07 -1.21
CA THR A 456 -10.73 15.67 -1.59
C THR A 456 -10.65 14.78 -0.35
N SER A 457 -11.65 13.94 -0.11
CA SER A 457 -11.57 12.95 0.97
C SER A 457 -10.60 11.83 0.57
N VAL A 458 -9.70 11.47 1.48
CA VAL A 458 -8.66 10.46 1.26
C VAL A 458 -8.80 9.36 2.29
N LEU A 459 -9.01 8.13 1.82
CA LEU A 459 -9.06 6.92 2.64
C LEU A 459 -7.83 6.07 2.33
N GLU A 460 -6.84 6.10 3.22
CA GLU A 460 -5.62 5.32 3.10
C GLU A 460 -5.66 4.10 4.02
N ALA A 461 -5.45 2.90 3.44
CA ALA A 461 -5.32 1.65 4.18
C ALA A 461 -4.05 0.90 3.76
N SER A 462 -3.04 0.80 4.63
CA SER A 462 -1.77 0.21 4.23
C SER A 462 -1.87 -1.29 3.85
N ASN A 463 -2.70 -2.09 4.52
CA ASN A 463 -2.74 -3.54 4.29
C ASN A 463 -4.01 -4.03 3.58
N LEU A 464 -5.21 -3.69 4.08
CA LEU A 464 -6.43 -4.35 3.61
C LEU A 464 -7.67 -3.48 3.78
N ILE A 465 -8.50 -3.44 2.73
CA ILE A 465 -9.87 -2.91 2.77
C ILE A 465 -10.83 -4.03 2.35
N VAL A 466 -11.81 -4.35 3.21
CA VAL A 466 -12.83 -5.37 2.90
C VAL A 466 -14.22 -4.84 3.22
N LEU A 467 -15.10 -4.88 2.22
CA LEU A 467 -16.52 -4.62 2.35
C LEU A 467 -17.28 -5.94 2.22
N LYS A 468 -18.23 -6.18 3.14
CA LYS A 468 -19.12 -7.36 3.14
C LYS A 468 -20.57 -7.03 3.48
N GLU A 469 -21.48 -7.90 3.05
CA GLU A 469 -22.90 -7.90 3.41
C GLU A 469 -23.59 -6.56 3.16
N SER A 470 -23.49 -6.02 1.94
CA SER A 470 -24.09 -4.72 1.56
C SER A 470 -23.47 -3.50 2.24
N SER A 471 -22.13 -3.52 2.40
CA SER A 471 -21.41 -2.36 2.95
C SER A 471 -21.19 -1.29 1.88
N THR A 472 -21.41 -0.02 2.23
CA THR A 472 -21.33 1.09 1.27
C THR A 472 -20.40 2.20 1.73
N ILE A 473 -19.56 2.69 0.81
CA ILE A 473 -18.82 3.93 0.95
C ILE A 473 -19.39 4.91 -0.08
N HIS A 474 -20.00 5.98 0.41
CA HIS A 474 -20.71 6.96 -0.41
C HIS A 474 -20.16 8.37 -0.16
N SER A 475 -19.76 9.06 -1.23
CA SER A 475 -19.29 10.45 -1.18
C SER A 475 -19.96 11.30 -2.25
N ASN A 476 -20.61 12.40 -1.87
CA ASN A 476 -21.13 13.38 -2.85
C ASN A 476 -20.03 14.33 -3.40
N ALA A 477 -18.83 14.26 -2.83
CA ALA A 477 -17.62 14.97 -3.26
C ALA A 477 -16.58 13.99 -3.87
N ASN A 478 -15.38 14.50 -4.16
CA ASN A 478 -14.28 13.68 -4.65
C ASN A 478 -13.76 12.74 -3.56
N LEU A 479 -13.59 11.46 -3.90
CA LEU A 479 -13.09 10.42 -3.01
C LEU A 479 -11.87 9.73 -3.62
N GLU A 480 -10.79 9.67 -2.85
CA GLU A 480 -9.63 8.88 -3.19
C GLU A 480 -9.41 7.78 -2.16
N VAL A 481 -9.28 6.55 -2.63
CA VAL A 481 -8.99 5.38 -1.81
C VAL A 481 -7.61 4.87 -2.18
N ARG A 482 -6.69 4.87 -1.22
CA ARG A 482 -5.31 4.44 -1.38
C ARG A 482 -5.04 3.22 -0.50
N GLY A 483 -4.20 2.31 -0.94
CA GLY A 483 -3.72 1.27 -0.04
C GLY A 483 -2.64 0.43 -0.67
N GLN A 484 -1.75 -0.18 0.11
CA GLN A 484 -0.61 -0.95 -0.46
C GLN A 484 -0.91 -2.44 -0.62
N GLY A 485 -1.96 -2.96 0.02
CA GLY A 485 -2.35 -4.36 -0.09
C GLY A 485 -3.60 -4.57 -0.94
N LEU A 486 -4.63 -5.22 -0.39
CA LEU A 486 -5.80 -5.68 -1.16
C LEU A 486 -7.04 -4.81 -0.88
N LEU A 487 -7.74 -4.43 -1.95
CA LEU A 487 -9.11 -3.94 -1.88
C LEU A 487 -10.05 -5.05 -2.34
N ASN A 488 -10.98 -5.49 -1.47
CA ASN A 488 -11.88 -6.59 -1.78
C ASN A 488 -13.34 -6.24 -1.44
N LEU A 489 -14.17 -6.10 -2.47
CA LEU A 489 -15.62 -6.06 -2.30
C LEU A 489 -16.16 -7.48 -2.46
N SER A 490 -16.75 -8.04 -1.41
CA SER A 490 -16.97 -9.48 -1.32
C SER A 490 -18.21 -9.98 -2.06
N GLY A 491 -19.25 -9.16 -2.23
CA GLY A 491 -20.52 -9.64 -2.78
C GLY A 491 -21.59 -8.58 -3.04
N PRO A 492 -22.84 -9.02 -3.27
CA PRO A 492 -23.93 -8.15 -3.71
C PRO A 492 -24.28 -7.09 -2.67
N GLY A 493 -24.48 -5.87 -3.16
CA GLY A 493 -24.78 -4.70 -2.32
C GLY A 493 -23.54 -3.95 -1.84
N ASP A 494 -22.35 -4.55 -1.92
CA ASP A 494 -21.11 -3.85 -1.57
C ASP A 494 -20.82 -2.78 -2.63
N CYS A 495 -20.69 -1.52 -2.21
CA CYS A 495 -20.58 -0.39 -3.14
C CYS A 495 -19.53 0.64 -2.68
N ILE A 496 -18.68 1.10 -3.59
CA ILE A 496 -17.92 2.33 -3.42
C ILE A 496 -18.34 3.27 -4.53
N GLU A 497 -18.97 4.37 -4.14
CA GLU A 497 -19.44 5.38 -5.07
C GLU A 497 -19.06 6.78 -4.62
N ALA A 498 -18.59 7.54 -5.59
CA ALA A 498 -18.27 8.94 -5.41
C ALA A 498 -18.54 9.71 -6.69
N GLN A 499 -18.61 11.03 -6.57
CA GLN A 499 -18.76 11.89 -7.74
C GLN A 499 -17.54 11.82 -8.66
N ARG A 500 -16.35 11.73 -8.06
CA ARG A 500 -15.12 11.26 -8.69
C ARG A 500 -14.45 10.27 -7.77
N LEU A 501 -14.11 9.10 -8.29
CA LEU A 501 -13.50 8.02 -7.54
C LEU A 501 -12.10 7.73 -8.09
N ALA A 502 -11.10 7.77 -7.23
CA ALA A 502 -9.79 7.17 -7.54
C ALA A 502 -9.45 6.04 -6.59
N LEU A 503 -8.91 4.97 -7.16
CA LEU A 503 -8.30 3.87 -6.44
C LEU A 503 -6.82 3.85 -6.82
N SER A 504 -5.93 3.95 -5.84
CA SER A 504 -4.49 3.97 -6.11
C SER A 504 -3.63 3.13 -5.15
N LEU A 505 -2.47 2.70 -5.65
CA LEU A 505 -1.40 2.02 -4.91
C LEU A 505 -1.65 0.57 -4.47
N PHE A 506 -2.81 -0.02 -4.78
CA PHE A 506 -3.18 -1.37 -4.33
C PHE A 506 -2.33 -2.45 -5.00
N TYR A 507 -1.94 -3.47 -4.26
CA TYR A 507 -1.41 -4.70 -4.86
C TYR A 507 -2.49 -5.39 -5.71
N GLY A 508 -3.72 -5.48 -5.19
CA GLY A 508 -4.84 -6.09 -5.91
C GLY A 508 -6.16 -5.38 -5.65
N VAL A 509 -7.00 -5.30 -6.68
CA VAL A 509 -8.39 -4.81 -6.57
C VAL A 509 -9.32 -5.91 -7.04
N ASN A 510 -10.16 -6.41 -6.13
CA ASN A 510 -11.18 -7.40 -6.42
C ASN A 510 -12.58 -6.82 -6.23
N VAL A 511 -13.37 -6.82 -7.30
CA VAL A 511 -14.77 -6.44 -7.29
C VAL A 511 -15.60 -7.72 -7.45
N GLY A 512 -16.08 -8.26 -6.34
CA GLY A 512 -16.86 -9.50 -6.32
C GLY A 512 -18.21 -9.40 -7.04
N PRO A 513 -18.88 -10.54 -7.26
CA PRO A 513 -20.13 -10.59 -8.02
C PRO A 513 -21.24 -9.80 -7.33
N GLY A 514 -21.87 -8.89 -8.08
CA GLY A 514 -22.92 -7.99 -7.56
C GLY A 514 -22.40 -6.76 -6.79
N ALA A 515 -21.09 -6.65 -6.57
CA ALA A 515 -20.47 -5.45 -6.03
C ALA A 515 -20.34 -4.36 -7.11
N VAL A 516 -20.29 -3.09 -6.68
CA VAL A 516 -20.32 -1.93 -7.58
C VAL A 516 -19.20 -0.94 -7.24
N LEU A 517 -18.39 -0.58 -8.24
CA LEU A 517 -17.53 0.61 -8.21
C LEU A 517 -18.10 1.65 -9.17
N ARG A 518 -18.34 2.86 -8.69
CA ARG A 518 -19.06 3.86 -9.48
C ARG A 518 -18.51 5.28 -9.33
N GLY A 519 -18.36 5.95 -10.46
CA GLY A 519 -18.24 7.41 -10.51
C GLY A 519 -18.64 7.94 -11.88
N PRO A 520 -19.65 8.83 -11.99
CA PRO A 520 -20.27 9.64 -10.91
C PRO A 520 -21.44 8.95 -10.18
N LEU A 521 -21.96 9.61 -9.13
CA LEU A 521 -23.08 9.15 -8.29
C LEU A 521 -24.39 9.00 -9.09
N GLU A 522 -25.23 8.00 -8.80
CA GLU A 522 -26.48 7.74 -9.55
C GLU A 522 -27.54 8.84 -9.37
N ASN A 523 -27.71 9.29 -8.12
CA ASN A 523 -28.70 10.28 -7.71
C ASN A 523 -27.97 11.53 -7.21
N ALA A 524 -27.12 12.11 -8.05
CA ALA A 524 -26.46 13.37 -7.75
C ALA A 524 -27.52 14.45 -7.46
N THR A 525 -27.54 14.98 -6.23
CA THR A 525 -28.35 16.14 -5.85
C THR A 525 -27.87 17.38 -6.62
N THR A 526 -28.67 18.45 -6.63
CA THR A 526 -28.30 19.73 -7.29
C THR A 526 -26.96 20.31 -6.81
N ASP A 527 -26.51 19.87 -5.64
CA ASP A 527 -25.32 20.36 -4.94
C ASP A 527 -24.07 19.49 -5.19
N ALA A 528 -24.18 18.38 -5.93
CA ALA A 528 -23.04 17.53 -6.24
C ALA A 528 -22.07 18.18 -7.25
N VAL A 529 -20.76 18.00 -7.05
CA VAL A 529 -19.71 18.54 -7.92
C VAL A 529 -19.73 17.82 -9.29
N THR A 530 -20.46 18.34 -10.28
CA THR A 530 -20.52 17.70 -11.60
C THR A 530 -19.15 17.71 -12.31
N PRO A 531 -18.61 16.54 -12.74
CA PRO A 531 -17.38 16.52 -13.52
C PRO A 531 -17.65 17.24 -14.85
N LYS A 532 -16.83 18.23 -15.18
CA LYS A 532 -16.88 18.90 -16.48
C LYS A 532 -16.50 17.90 -17.58
N LEU A 533 -17.50 17.31 -18.21
CA LEU A 533 -17.31 16.52 -19.42
C LEU A 533 -17.04 17.49 -20.57
N ASN A 534 -15.88 17.38 -21.22
CA ASN A 534 -15.45 18.26 -22.33
C ASN A 534 -16.24 17.98 -23.63
N CYS A 535 -17.57 18.12 -23.58
CA CYS A 535 -18.49 17.72 -24.65
C CYS A 535 -18.45 18.64 -25.89
N ASP A 536 -18.10 19.91 -25.70
CA ASP A 536 -18.07 20.92 -26.76
C ASP A 536 -16.68 21.09 -27.40
N SER A 537 -15.65 20.47 -26.81
CA SER A 537 -14.28 20.56 -27.31
C SER A 537 -13.99 19.47 -28.35
N GLN A 538 -13.45 19.87 -29.49
CA GLN A 538 -12.88 18.96 -30.49
C GLN A 538 -11.44 18.52 -30.13
N GLN A 539 -10.87 19.06 -29.06
CA GLN A 539 -9.50 18.75 -28.65
C GLN A 539 -9.49 17.61 -27.62
N CYS A 540 -8.66 16.60 -27.90
CA CYS A 540 -8.43 15.47 -27.02
C CYS A 540 -7.74 15.89 -25.71
N PRO A 541 -8.24 15.49 -24.53
CA PRO A 541 -7.51 15.67 -23.28
C PRO A 541 -6.20 14.88 -23.31
N GLU A 542 -5.05 15.57 -23.23
CA GLU A 542 -3.73 14.90 -23.23
C GLU A 542 -3.59 13.91 -22.07
N GLU A 543 -4.24 14.17 -20.94
CA GLU A 543 -4.27 13.32 -19.75
C GLU A 543 -4.77 11.89 -20.03
N LEU A 544 -5.62 11.69 -21.06
CA LEU A 544 -6.10 10.35 -21.44
C LEU A 544 -5.01 9.53 -22.16
N LEU A 545 -4.05 10.20 -22.80
CA LEU A 545 -2.96 9.57 -23.56
C LEU A 545 -1.67 9.50 -22.74
N ARG A 546 -1.39 10.58 -21.99
CA ARG A 546 -0.25 10.77 -21.09
C ARG A 546 -0.75 11.23 -19.72
N PRO A 547 -1.30 10.31 -18.92
CA PRO A 547 -1.76 10.61 -17.57
C PRO A 547 -0.59 11.02 -16.67
N PRO A 548 -0.85 11.80 -15.60
CA PRO A 548 0.18 12.15 -14.62
C PRO A 548 0.66 10.91 -13.84
N ASP A 549 1.98 10.82 -13.64
CA ASP A 549 2.62 9.71 -12.92
C ASP A 549 2.16 9.56 -11.46
N ASP A 550 1.73 10.67 -10.86
CA ASP A 550 1.43 10.75 -9.43
C ASP A 550 0.07 10.15 -9.04
N CYS A 551 -0.75 9.71 -10.01
CA CYS A 551 -2.08 9.11 -9.78
C CYS A 551 -3.07 9.95 -8.93
N ASN A 552 -2.71 11.17 -8.53
CA ASN A 552 -3.53 12.02 -7.68
C ASN A 552 -4.70 12.58 -8.49
N VAL A 553 -5.93 12.48 -7.95
CA VAL A 553 -7.10 13.08 -8.59
C VAL A 553 -7.19 14.55 -8.25
N ASN A 554 -6.80 15.39 -9.21
CA ASN A 554 -7.08 16.81 -9.12
C ASN A 554 -8.47 17.12 -9.69
N ALA A 555 -9.13 18.16 -9.17
CA ALA A 555 -10.42 18.64 -9.68
C ALA A 555 -10.37 19.06 -11.17
N SER A 556 -9.18 19.31 -11.70
CA SER A 556 -8.96 19.62 -13.13
C SER A 556 -9.01 18.41 -14.06
N LEU A 557 -8.79 17.19 -13.55
CA LEU A 557 -8.70 16.01 -14.40
C LEU A 557 -10.06 15.63 -14.99
N SER A 558 -10.04 14.98 -16.16
CA SER A 558 -11.24 14.57 -16.90
C SER A 558 -11.87 13.24 -16.40
N PHE A 559 -11.18 12.51 -15.52
CA PHE A 559 -11.61 11.19 -15.06
C PHE A 559 -12.78 11.25 -14.07
N THR A 560 -13.74 10.34 -14.22
CA THR A 560 -14.77 10.11 -13.19
C THR A 560 -14.46 8.89 -12.35
N LEU A 561 -13.78 7.89 -12.92
CA LEU A 561 -13.25 6.75 -12.19
C LEU A 561 -11.83 6.44 -12.70
N GLN A 562 -10.85 6.41 -11.80
CA GLN A 562 -9.46 6.07 -12.13
C GLN A 562 -8.97 4.94 -11.22
N ILE A 563 -8.38 3.90 -11.80
CA ILE A 563 -7.64 2.86 -11.07
C ILE A 563 -6.18 2.96 -11.48
N CYS A 564 -5.28 3.22 -10.54
CA CYS A 564 -3.90 3.62 -10.83
C CYS A 564 -2.87 2.88 -9.97
N ARG A 565 -1.77 2.43 -10.56
CA ARG A 565 -0.71 1.68 -9.84
C ARG A 565 -1.27 0.47 -9.09
N VAL A 566 -1.85 -0.46 -9.86
CA VAL A 566 -2.40 -1.71 -9.34
C VAL A 566 -1.83 -2.90 -10.09
N GLU A 567 -1.26 -3.89 -9.42
CA GLU A 567 -0.70 -5.04 -10.13
C GLU A 567 -1.83 -5.86 -10.80
N ASP A 568 -2.76 -6.37 -10.00
CA ASP A 568 -3.82 -7.26 -10.49
C ASP A 568 -5.23 -6.71 -10.23
N ILE A 569 -6.04 -6.58 -11.28
CA ILE A 569 -7.42 -6.13 -11.22
C ILE A 569 -8.36 -7.28 -11.63
N LEU A 570 -9.22 -7.71 -10.71
CA LEU A 570 -10.26 -8.72 -10.94
C LEU A 570 -11.65 -8.08 -10.79
N ILE A 571 -12.45 -8.12 -11.86
CA ILE A 571 -13.78 -7.50 -11.88
C ILE A 571 -14.82 -8.56 -12.21
N GLU A 572 -15.46 -9.13 -11.17
CA GLU A 572 -16.60 -10.03 -11.27
C GLU A 572 -17.95 -9.30 -11.14
N GLY A 573 -17.95 -8.09 -10.57
CA GLY A 573 -19.10 -7.20 -10.41
C GLY A 573 -19.19 -6.12 -11.50
N LEU A 574 -19.64 -4.91 -11.12
CA LEU A 574 -19.86 -3.77 -12.03
C LEU A 574 -18.90 -2.61 -11.73
N VAL A 575 -18.15 -2.17 -12.74
CA VAL A 575 -17.42 -0.90 -12.74
C VAL A 575 -18.11 0.06 -13.71
N LYS A 576 -18.57 1.21 -13.22
CA LYS A 576 -19.35 2.16 -14.03
C LYS A 576 -18.85 3.59 -13.91
N GLY A 577 -18.69 4.27 -15.05
CA GLY A 577 -18.39 5.70 -15.07
C GLY A 577 -18.44 6.37 -16.44
N SER A 578 -18.32 7.70 -16.49
CA SER A 578 -18.29 8.46 -17.75
C SER A 578 -16.93 8.41 -18.43
N VAL A 579 -15.86 8.61 -17.65
CA VAL A 579 -14.47 8.52 -18.12
C VAL A 579 -13.75 7.59 -17.15
N VAL A 580 -13.56 6.34 -17.58
CA VAL A 580 -12.93 5.27 -16.80
C VAL A 580 -11.53 5.05 -17.32
N HIS A 581 -10.53 5.10 -16.43
CA HIS A 581 -9.14 4.88 -16.81
C HIS A 581 -8.45 3.88 -15.88
N PHE A 582 -7.88 2.82 -16.47
CA PHE A 582 -6.97 1.91 -15.77
C PHE A 582 -5.54 2.27 -16.17
N HIS A 583 -4.79 2.89 -15.27
CA HIS A 583 -3.43 3.35 -15.53
C HIS A 583 -2.40 2.56 -14.72
N ARG A 584 -1.27 2.22 -15.33
CA ARG A 584 -0.15 1.54 -14.68
C ARG A 584 -0.62 0.27 -13.94
N ALA A 585 -1.43 -0.52 -14.64
CA ALA A 585 -1.87 -1.82 -14.20
C ALA A 585 -1.11 -2.93 -14.92
N ARG A 586 -0.84 -4.05 -14.25
CA ARG A 586 -0.14 -5.17 -14.90
C ARG A 586 -1.13 -6.08 -15.60
N THR A 587 -2.13 -6.58 -14.89
CA THR A 587 -3.15 -7.48 -15.43
C THR A 587 -4.56 -7.00 -15.11
N VAL A 588 -5.47 -7.15 -16.08
CA VAL A 588 -6.90 -6.85 -15.90
C VAL A 588 -7.70 -8.06 -16.37
N THR A 589 -8.47 -8.65 -15.46
CA THR A 589 -9.30 -9.83 -15.73
C THR A 589 -10.77 -9.51 -15.46
N ILE A 590 -11.62 -9.73 -16.47
CA ILE A 590 -13.07 -9.53 -16.41
C ILE A 590 -13.72 -10.89 -16.72
N PRO A 591 -14.04 -11.70 -15.70
CA PRO A 591 -14.77 -12.96 -15.88
C PRO A 591 -16.18 -12.75 -16.45
N SER A 592 -16.87 -13.84 -16.79
CA SER A 592 -18.20 -13.79 -17.44
C SER A 592 -19.30 -13.05 -16.66
N THR A 593 -19.18 -12.95 -15.34
CA THR A 593 -20.09 -12.16 -14.48
C THR A 593 -19.76 -10.67 -14.47
N GLY A 594 -18.51 -10.33 -14.80
CA GLY A 594 -17.94 -9.00 -14.71
C GLY A 594 -18.41 -8.06 -15.82
N THR A 595 -18.59 -6.79 -15.48
CA THR A 595 -18.96 -5.73 -16.43
C THR A 595 -18.21 -4.44 -16.14
N VAL A 596 -17.51 -3.93 -17.14
CA VAL A 596 -16.98 -2.55 -17.15
C VAL A 596 -17.79 -1.76 -18.15
N SER A 597 -18.53 -0.76 -17.68
CA SER A 597 -19.48 -0.01 -18.53
C SER A 597 -19.28 1.49 -18.41
N THR A 598 -19.05 2.11 -19.55
CA THR A 598 -19.16 3.56 -19.76
C THR A 598 -20.39 3.89 -20.62
N SER A 599 -21.29 2.93 -20.81
CA SER A 599 -22.48 3.08 -21.62
C SER A 599 -23.44 4.12 -21.03
N LYS A 600 -24.04 4.95 -21.89
CA LYS A 600 -25.02 5.98 -21.53
C LYS A 600 -24.49 7.08 -20.60
N MET A 601 -23.17 7.23 -20.53
CA MET A 601 -22.47 8.18 -19.65
C MET A 601 -21.65 9.22 -20.43
N GLY A 602 -21.87 9.31 -21.74
CA GLY A 602 -21.31 10.34 -22.62
C GLY A 602 -22.12 11.64 -22.60
N CYS A 603 -21.94 12.44 -23.63
CA CYS A 603 -22.57 13.75 -23.73
C CYS A 603 -24.05 13.63 -24.11
N THR A 604 -24.92 14.42 -23.49
CA THR A 604 -26.32 14.57 -23.90
C THR A 604 -26.45 15.43 -25.16
N GLY A 605 -25.54 16.37 -25.35
CA GLY A 605 -25.27 17.10 -26.59
C GLY A 605 -23.88 16.78 -27.15
N GLY A 606 -23.15 17.80 -27.59
CA GLY A 606 -21.77 17.69 -28.07
C GLY A 606 -21.57 17.91 -29.57
N VAL A 607 -20.33 17.70 -30.02
CA VAL A 607 -19.86 18.02 -31.39
C VAL A 607 -20.69 17.33 -32.48
N GLY A 608 -21.02 16.04 -32.29
CA GLY A 608 -21.82 15.25 -33.22
C GLY A 608 -23.28 15.11 -32.81
N ARG A 609 -23.83 16.10 -32.08
CA ARG A 609 -25.23 16.06 -31.62
C ARG A 609 -26.23 15.86 -32.76
N GLY A 610 -27.29 15.13 -32.46
CA GLY A 610 -28.48 15.04 -33.32
C GLY A 610 -29.24 16.38 -33.39
N ARG A 611 -30.10 16.52 -34.41
CA ARG A 611 -30.99 17.66 -34.61
C ARG A 611 -32.42 17.29 -34.26
N ILE A 612 -33.20 18.25 -33.75
CA ILE A 612 -34.61 18.06 -33.38
C ILE A 612 -35.51 18.94 -34.28
N LEU A 613 -36.62 18.38 -34.80
CA LEU A 613 -37.71 19.15 -35.44
C LEU A 613 -38.58 19.84 -34.38
N GLY A 614 -39.23 20.96 -34.74
CA GLY A 614 -40.23 21.63 -33.89
C GLY A 614 -41.40 20.74 -33.43
N ASN A 615 -41.60 19.58 -34.06
CA ASN A 615 -42.59 18.56 -33.70
C ASN A 615 -42.05 17.49 -32.72
N GLY A 616 -40.85 17.68 -32.15
CA GLY A 616 -40.29 16.82 -31.10
C GLY A 616 -39.54 15.58 -31.58
N ILE A 617 -39.18 15.46 -32.87
CA ILE A 617 -38.49 14.27 -33.43
C ILE A 617 -37.00 14.53 -33.60
N GLY A 618 -36.18 13.66 -33.02
CA GLY A 618 -34.71 13.73 -33.03
C GLY A 618 -34.04 12.78 -34.04
N SER A 619 -32.98 13.26 -34.69
CA SER A 619 -32.02 12.44 -35.43
C SER A 619 -30.97 11.83 -34.51
N GLY A 620 -30.32 10.74 -34.91
CA GLY A 620 -29.30 10.09 -34.07
C GLY A 620 -28.04 10.94 -33.90
N GLY A 621 -27.34 10.74 -32.78
CA GLY A 621 -26.01 11.31 -32.55
C GLY A 621 -24.95 10.64 -33.43
N GLY A 622 -23.91 11.38 -33.80
CA GLY A 622 -22.77 10.90 -34.59
C GLY A 622 -21.49 10.86 -33.75
N TYR A 623 -20.78 9.73 -33.78
CA TYR A 623 -19.41 9.53 -33.32
C TYR A 623 -18.93 8.22 -33.95
N GLY A 624 -17.70 8.12 -34.45
CA GLY A 624 -17.24 6.93 -35.21
C GLY A 624 -17.83 6.80 -36.62
N GLY A 625 -19.15 6.92 -36.75
CA GLY A 625 -19.92 7.02 -38.00
C GLY A 625 -20.94 8.16 -37.98
N THR A 626 -21.70 8.34 -39.07
CA THR A 626 -22.82 9.31 -39.09
C THR A 626 -24.05 8.75 -38.37
N GLY A 627 -24.70 9.58 -37.55
CA GLY A 627 -25.98 9.25 -36.94
C GLY A 627 -27.07 9.03 -38.00
N GLY A 628 -28.06 8.21 -37.68
CA GLY A 628 -29.20 7.94 -38.55
C GLY A 628 -30.08 9.19 -38.73
N TYR A 629 -30.62 9.37 -39.94
CA TYR A 629 -31.53 10.47 -40.22
C TYR A 629 -32.91 10.23 -39.58
N ALA A 630 -33.59 11.30 -39.19
CA ALA A 630 -34.98 11.25 -38.79
C ALA A 630 -35.87 11.60 -39.98
N TYR A 631 -37.01 10.91 -40.12
CA TYR A 631 -37.97 11.18 -41.19
C TYR A 631 -39.40 11.14 -40.66
N TYR A 632 -40.08 12.27 -40.77
CA TYR A 632 -41.47 12.41 -40.35
C TYR A 632 -42.23 13.33 -41.30
N ASN A 633 -43.40 12.85 -41.74
CA ASN A 633 -44.38 13.61 -42.52
C ASN A 633 -43.77 14.38 -43.72
N GLY A 634 -42.87 13.76 -44.49
CA GLY A 634 -42.23 14.36 -45.67
C GLY A 634 -40.98 15.20 -45.39
N THR A 635 -40.65 15.47 -44.13
CA THR A 635 -39.44 16.22 -43.75
C THR A 635 -38.34 15.29 -43.23
N ARG A 636 -37.13 15.43 -43.78
CA ARG A 636 -35.93 14.66 -43.42
C ARG A 636 -34.94 15.54 -42.66
N ILE A 637 -34.43 15.07 -41.52
CA ILE A 637 -33.27 15.67 -40.87
C ILE A 637 -32.11 14.69 -40.85
N GLU A 638 -30.94 15.13 -41.30
CA GLU A 638 -29.71 14.36 -41.21
C GLU A 638 -29.24 14.17 -39.77
N GLY A 639 -28.64 13.02 -39.49
CA GLY A 639 -28.04 12.72 -38.19
C GLY A 639 -26.73 13.47 -37.94
N GLY A 640 -26.20 13.30 -36.73
CA GLY A 640 -24.92 13.89 -36.33
C GLY A 640 -23.76 13.40 -37.20
N LEU A 641 -22.77 14.27 -37.45
CA LEU A 641 -21.57 13.93 -38.20
C LEU A 641 -20.54 13.21 -37.31
N PRO A 642 -19.70 12.31 -37.88
CA PRO A 642 -18.59 11.72 -37.15
C PRO A 642 -17.50 12.77 -36.87
N TYR A 643 -16.82 12.64 -35.74
CA TYR A 643 -15.69 13.47 -35.33
C TYR A 643 -14.62 12.64 -34.62
N GLY A 644 -13.49 13.30 -34.28
CA GLY A 644 -12.34 12.69 -33.64
C GLY A 644 -11.48 11.82 -34.58
N ASP A 645 -10.33 11.40 -34.07
CA ASP A 645 -9.41 10.51 -34.77
C ASP A 645 -9.82 9.03 -34.60
N ALA A 646 -9.69 8.24 -35.66
CA ALA A 646 -9.92 6.80 -35.64
C ALA A 646 -8.73 6.02 -35.07
N ASP A 647 -7.50 6.53 -35.22
CA ASP A 647 -6.27 5.86 -34.77
C ASP A 647 -5.92 6.21 -33.31
N PHE A 648 -6.45 7.31 -32.78
CA PHE A 648 -6.34 7.67 -31.36
C PHE A 648 -7.65 8.28 -30.85
N PRO A 649 -8.72 7.47 -30.69
CA PRO A 649 -9.99 7.96 -30.21
C PRO A 649 -9.92 8.30 -28.71
N CYS A 650 -10.46 9.44 -28.30
CA CYS A 650 -10.48 9.88 -26.90
C CYS A 650 -11.69 10.76 -26.53
N HIS A 651 -12.65 10.90 -27.45
CA HIS A 651 -13.82 11.73 -27.22
C HIS A 651 -15.01 10.91 -26.70
N LEU A 652 -15.84 11.56 -25.91
CA LEU A 652 -17.15 11.05 -25.50
C LEU A 652 -18.08 10.99 -26.71
N GLY A 653 -19.00 10.03 -26.72
CA GLY A 653 -20.09 9.98 -27.69
C GLY A 653 -21.07 11.13 -27.49
N SER A 654 -21.67 11.60 -28.58
CA SER A 654 -22.69 12.65 -28.59
C SER A 654 -24.11 12.09 -28.49
N GLY A 655 -25.03 12.88 -27.93
CA GLY A 655 -26.43 12.50 -27.79
C GLY A 655 -27.29 12.73 -29.04
N GLY A 656 -28.45 12.08 -29.08
CA GLY A 656 -29.40 12.08 -30.21
C GLY A 656 -30.44 13.19 -30.19
N GLY A 657 -30.19 14.29 -29.46
CA GLY A 657 -31.16 15.36 -29.24
C GLY A 657 -30.53 16.70 -28.88
N ASN A 658 -31.36 17.71 -28.67
CA ASN A 658 -30.94 19.08 -28.37
C ASN A 658 -31.14 19.39 -26.87
N ASP A 659 -30.07 19.80 -26.19
CA ASP A 659 -30.08 20.21 -24.78
C ASP A 659 -30.85 21.53 -24.53
N THR A 660 -31.14 22.34 -25.56
CA THR A 660 -31.76 23.68 -25.36
C THR A 660 -33.27 23.67 -25.13
N ILE A 661 -33.93 22.49 -25.11
CA ILE A 661 -35.37 22.35 -24.83
C ILE A 661 -35.58 21.83 -23.39
N ALA A 662 -34.70 22.19 -22.45
CA ALA A 662 -34.86 21.90 -21.02
C ALA A 662 -35.97 22.74 -20.33
N TYR A 663 -36.78 23.49 -21.09
CA TYR A 663 -37.91 24.27 -20.56
C TYR A 663 -39.19 23.42 -20.37
N TYR A 664 -39.26 22.23 -20.98
CA TYR A 664 -40.37 21.28 -20.82
C TYR A 664 -39.89 20.00 -20.10
N PRO A 665 -40.54 19.55 -19.00
CA PRO A 665 -40.06 18.42 -18.17
C PRO A 665 -40.10 17.03 -18.83
N THR A 666 -40.50 16.92 -20.10
CA THR A 666 -40.90 15.65 -20.73
C THR A 666 -40.03 15.21 -21.92
N THR A 667 -38.97 15.96 -22.27
CA THR A 667 -37.99 15.51 -23.27
C THR A 667 -36.70 15.07 -22.60
N THR A 668 -36.49 13.76 -22.46
CA THR A 668 -35.20 13.21 -22.01
C THR A 668 -34.25 13.08 -23.22
N PRO A 669 -33.13 13.83 -23.26
CA PRO A 669 -32.10 13.62 -24.26
C PRO A 669 -31.42 12.26 -24.01
N THR A 670 -31.13 11.53 -25.08
CA THR A 670 -30.39 10.27 -25.02
C THR A 670 -28.89 10.57 -24.95
N PRO A 671 -28.19 10.23 -23.86
CA PRO A 671 -26.75 10.45 -23.76
C PRO A 671 -25.98 9.52 -24.71
N GLY A 672 -24.84 9.98 -25.22
CA GLY A 672 -23.88 9.12 -25.90
C GLY A 672 -23.16 8.14 -24.96
N GLY A 673 -22.26 7.33 -25.51
CA GLY A 673 -21.35 6.48 -24.74
C GLY A 673 -20.16 7.25 -24.15
N GLY A 674 -19.61 6.77 -23.04
CA GLY A 674 -18.46 7.37 -22.36
C GLY A 674 -17.11 7.03 -22.99
N VAL A 675 -16.03 7.29 -22.25
CA VAL A 675 -14.66 6.96 -22.64
C VAL A 675 -14.09 5.94 -21.67
N LEU A 676 -13.61 4.82 -22.19
CA LEU A 676 -12.87 3.81 -21.45
C LEU A 676 -11.46 3.71 -21.99
N VAL A 677 -10.47 3.96 -21.13
CA VAL A 677 -9.05 3.83 -21.46
C VAL A 677 -8.42 2.76 -20.56
N ILE A 678 -7.67 1.83 -21.14
CA ILE A 678 -6.90 0.84 -20.38
C ILE A 678 -5.44 0.94 -20.82
N GLY A 679 -4.54 1.22 -19.88
CA GLY A 679 -3.13 1.51 -20.12
C GLY A 679 -2.87 2.95 -20.55
N SER A 680 -1.66 3.20 -21.03
CA SER A 680 -1.20 4.50 -21.56
C SER A 680 -0.05 4.29 -22.55
N LEU A 681 0.35 5.34 -23.27
CA LEU A 681 1.48 5.27 -24.21
C LEU A 681 2.81 4.90 -23.53
N GLU A 682 3.03 5.39 -22.31
CA GLU A 682 4.28 5.18 -21.56
C GLU A 682 4.23 3.90 -20.72
N HIS A 683 3.03 3.55 -20.24
CA HIS A 683 2.78 2.37 -19.42
C HIS A 683 1.62 1.54 -20.00
N PRO A 684 1.88 0.69 -21.01
CA PRO A 684 0.91 -0.28 -21.52
C PRO A 684 0.70 -1.41 -20.50
N ILE A 685 -0.49 -1.99 -20.47
CA ILE A 685 -0.78 -3.14 -19.60
C ILE A 685 -0.19 -4.43 -20.19
N SER A 686 0.20 -5.38 -19.34
CA SER A 686 0.82 -6.63 -19.81
C SER A 686 -0.21 -7.56 -20.44
N SER A 687 -1.36 -7.74 -19.81
CA SER A 687 -2.41 -8.64 -20.33
C SER A 687 -3.81 -8.18 -19.94
N LEU A 688 -4.73 -8.24 -20.91
CA LEU A 688 -6.16 -8.01 -20.73
C LEU A 688 -6.95 -9.27 -21.07
N CYS A 689 -7.69 -9.81 -20.09
CA CYS A 689 -8.56 -10.98 -20.27
C CYS A 689 -10.03 -10.59 -20.09
N VAL A 690 -10.85 -10.73 -21.13
CA VAL A 690 -12.26 -10.34 -21.15
C VAL A 690 -13.14 -11.53 -21.53
N ASP A 691 -13.77 -12.14 -20.53
CA ASP A 691 -14.84 -13.13 -20.68
C ASP A 691 -16.23 -12.55 -20.36
N GLY A 692 -16.28 -11.42 -19.66
CA GLY A 692 -17.51 -10.67 -19.36
C GLY A 692 -17.83 -9.60 -20.41
N SER A 693 -18.22 -8.41 -19.97
CA SER A 693 -18.57 -7.31 -20.87
C SER A 693 -17.77 -6.02 -20.62
N LEU A 694 -17.33 -5.41 -21.72
CA LEU A 694 -16.62 -4.13 -21.75
C LEU A 694 -17.36 -3.23 -22.74
N THR A 695 -18.14 -2.28 -22.22
CA THR A 695 -19.17 -1.57 -23.00
C THR A 695 -19.05 -0.05 -22.89
N ALA A 696 -19.24 0.63 -24.01
CA ALA A 696 -19.28 2.09 -24.14
C ALA A 696 -20.45 2.50 -25.06
N ASP A 697 -21.60 1.86 -24.92
CA ASP A 697 -22.73 1.99 -25.84
C ASP A 697 -23.53 3.29 -25.62
N GLY A 698 -24.18 3.78 -26.69
CA GLY A 698 -25.07 4.94 -26.65
C GLY A 698 -26.43 4.66 -26.02
N GLY A 699 -27.08 5.69 -25.48
CA GLY A 699 -28.43 5.59 -24.89
C GLY A 699 -29.53 5.35 -25.92
N SER A 700 -30.48 4.47 -25.58
CA SER A 700 -31.63 4.11 -26.42
C SER A 700 -32.94 4.74 -25.92
N TYR A 701 -33.90 4.91 -26.83
CA TYR A 701 -35.26 5.36 -26.48
C TYR A 701 -36.02 4.27 -25.67
N GLY A 702 -36.70 4.67 -24.59
CA GLY A 702 -37.62 3.81 -23.82
C GLY A 702 -37.06 3.13 -22.56
N GLU A 703 -35.85 3.47 -22.12
CA GLU A 703 -35.19 2.78 -20.99
C GLU A 703 -35.43 3.40 -19.59
N LYS A 704 -36.32 4.39 -19.43
CA LYS A 704 -36.78 4.83 -18.10
C LYS A 704 -38.22 4.37 -17.87
N SER A 705 -38.37 3.43 -16.94
CA SER A 705 -39.65 2.85 -16.51
C SER A 705 -40.45 3.82 -15.63
N VAL A 706 -41.23 4.71 -16.22
CA VAL A 706 -42.52 5.14 -15.66
C VAL A 706 -43.47 5.33 -16.83
N ARG A 707 -44.42 4.38 -17.00
CA ARG A 707 -45.52 4.51 -17.98
C ARG A 707 -46.46 5.63 -17.53
N ASN A 708 -46.10 6.88 -17.82
CA ASN A 708 -47.07 7.96 -17.86
C ASN A 708 -47.60 8.06 -19.30
N VAL A 709 -48.91 7.89 -19.45
CA VAL A 709 -49.66 7.83 -20.72
C VAL A 709 -49.59 9.15 -21.54
N TYR A 710 -48.90 10.18 -21.02
CA TYR A 710 -48.74 11.50 -21.64
C TYR A 710 -47.36 11.77 -22.26
N ASP A 711 -46.39 10.84 -22.17
CA ASP A 711 -45.02 11.04 -22.68
C ASP A 711 -44.86 10.78 -24.19
N ASP A 712 -45.95 10.42 -24.89
CA ASP A 712 -45.95 9.97 -26.29
C ASP A 712 -45.80 11.10 -27.34
N ILE A 713 -45.59 12.34 -26.88
CA ILE A 713 -45.54 13.53 -27.75
C ILE A 713 -44.10 13.81 -28.25
N TYR A 714 -43.06 13.34 -27.56
CA TYR A 714 -41.68 13.67 -27.91
C TYR A 714 -40.81 12.43 -28.18
N LYS A 715 -40.13 12.43 -29.34
CA LYS A 715 -39.39 11.27 -29.88
C LYS A 715 -37.90 11.61 -29.99
N SER A 716 -37.10 11.21 -29.01
CA SER A 716 -35.63 11.41 -29.03
C SER A 716 -34.94 10.43 -30.00
N GLY A 717 -33.88 10.89 -30.68
CA GLY A 717 -32.99 10.04 -31.46
C GLY A 717 -32.10 9.17 -30.57
N GLY A 718 -31.41 8.18 -31.13
CA GLY A 718 -30.45 7.36 -30.38
C GLY A 718 -29.12 8.09 -30.12
N GLY A 719 -28.53 7.89 -28.94
CA GLY A 719 -27.18 8.39 -28.62
C GLY A 719 -26.10 7.61 -29.37
N SER A 720 -25.00 8.26 -29.75
CA SER A 720 -23.87 7.56 -30.39
C SER A 720 -23.07 6.72 -29.39
N GLY A 721 -22.39 5.68 -29.87
CA GLY A 721 -21.41 4.93 -29.07
C GLY A 721 -20.24 5.79 -28.62
N GLY A 722 -19.47 5.29 -27.67
CA GLY A 722 -18.34 5.98 -27.04
C GLY A 722 -16.98 5.52 -27.54
N THR A 723 -15.97 5.69 -26.71
CA THR A 723 -14.58 5.31 -27.02
C THR A 723 -14.10 4.19 -26.13
N ILE A 724 -13.48 3.17 -26.74
CA ILE A 724 -12.66 2.17 -26.05
C ILE A 724 -11.24 2.27 -26.61
N LEU A 725 -10.29 2.73 -25.80
CA LEU A 725 -8.88 2.89 -26.18
C LEU A 725 -8.03 1.99 -25.29
N LEU A 726 -7.30 1.06 -25.91
CA LEU A 726 -6.54 0.05 -25.17
C LEU A 726 -5.05 0.10 -25.55
N PHE A 727 -4.18 0.20 -24.54
CA PHE A 727 -2.72 0.13 -24.66
C PHE A 727 -2.22 -1.14 -23.96
N LEU A 728 -1.84 -2.14 -24.74
CA LEU A 728 -1.59 -3.49 -24.22
C LEU A 728 -0.49 -4.23 -24.99
N ASN A 729 0.02 -5.29 -24.36
CA ASN A 729 0.87 -6.29 -25.01
C ASN A 729 0.03 -7.46 -25.51
N ASP A 730 -0.76 -8.07 -24.62
CA ASP A 730 -1.57 -9.25 -24.94
C ASP A 730 -3.07 -9.06 -24.65
N LEU A 731 -3.92 -9.58 -25.52
CA LEU A 731 -5.39 -9.59 -25.41
C LEU A 731 -5.97 -11.00 -25.48
N PHE A 732 -6.84 -11.33 -24.55
CA PHE A 732 -7.69 -12.51 -24.62
C PHE A 732 -9.15 -12.10 -24.48
N VAL A 733 -9.98 -12.49 -25.46
CA VAL A 733 -11.45 -12.34 -25.39
C VAL A 733 -12.06 -13.72 -25.53
N GLY A 734 -12.58 -14.28 -24.43
CA GLY A 734 -13.20 -15.60 -24.44
C GLY A 734 -14.57 -15.61 -25.12
N GLU A 735 -15.22 -16.77 -25.15
CA GLU A 735 -16.44 -17.01 -25.93
C GLU A 735 -17.64 -16.18 -25.46
N SER A 736 -17.75 -15.94 -24.15
CA SER A 736 -18.74 -15.04 -23.55
C SER A 736 -18.33 -13.56 -23.56
N GLY A 737 -17.07 -13.29 -23.91
CA GLY A 737 -16.49 -11.95 -23.90
C GLY A 737 -17.14 -11.03 -24.93
N SER A 738 -17.46 -9.80 -24.52
CA SER A 738 -18.03 -8.78 -25.41
C SER A 738 -17.37 -7.42 -25.24
N LEU A 739 -16.87 -6.86 -26.34
CA LEU A 739 -16.39 -5.48 -26.43
C LEU A 739 -17.36 -4.70 -27.32
N SER A 740 -18.12 -3.77 -26.76
CA SER A 740 -19.16 -3.04 -27.49
C SER A 740 -19.02 -1.53 -27.36
N SER A 741 -19.10 -0.84 -28.49
CA SER A 741 -19.32 0.60 -28.58
C SER A 741 -20.39 0.86 -29.65
N ALA A 742 -21.58 0.34 -29.43
CA ALA A 742 -22.72 0.41 -30.33
C ALA A 742 -23.51 1.71 -30.15
N GLY A 743 -24.16 2.15 -31.22
CA GLY A 743 -25.10 3.26 -31.17
C GLY A 743 -26.44 2.84 -30.55
N GLY A 744 -27.08 3.75 -29.83
CA GLY A 744 -28.38 3.54 -29.23
C GLY A 744 -29.53 3.54 -30.25
N TYR A 745 -30.62 2.87 -29.90
CA TYR A 745 -31.81 2.77 -30.73
C TYR A 745 -32.65 4.06 -30.67
N GLY A 746 -33.07 4.56 -31.83
CA GLY A 746 -34.02 5.66 -31.92
C GLY A 746 -35.46 5.19 -31.68
N ASN A 747 -36.37 6.14 -31.42
CA ASN A 747 -37.80 5.83 -31.32
C ASN A 747 -38.34 5.20 -32.64
N PRO A 748 -39.12 4.09 -32.57
CA PRO A 748 -39.74 3.44 -33.72
C PRO A 748 -40.56 4.36 -34.64
N ASN A 749 -41.12 5.44 -34.11
CA ASN A 749 -42.01 6.35 -34.85
C ASN A 749 -41.26 7.49 -35.57
N GLY A 750 -40.20 7.15 -36.31
CA GLY A 750 -39.51 8.05 -37.27
C GLY A 750 -38.23 8.75 -36.79
N SER A 751 -37.67 8.36 -35.63
CA SER A 751 -36.40 8.93 -35.14
C SER A 751 -35.19 8.16 -35.67
N GLY A 752 -34.03 8.83 -35.73
CA GLY A 752 -32.78 8.24 -36.21
C GLY A 752 -32.05 7.46 -35.11
N GLY A 753 -31.44 6.33 -35.46
CA GLY A 753 -30.57 5.56 -34.56
C GLY A 753 -29.19 6.20 -34.40
N GLY A 754 -28.54 6.02 -33.26
CA GLY A 754 -27.20 6.57 -33.00
C GLY A 754 -26.11 5.86 -33.82
N ALA A 755 -25.04 6.57 -34.17
CA ALA A 755 -23.87 5.95 -34.80
C ALA A 755 -23.10 5.04 -33.81
N GLY A 756 -22.42 4.02 -34.33
CA GLY A 756 -21.49 3.21 -33.53
C GLY A 756 -20.18 3.95 -33.26
N GLY A 757 -19.60 3.78 -32.08
CA GLY A 757 -18.42 4.51 -31.62
C GLY A 757 -17.09 3.93 -32.11
N ARG A 758 -16.00 4.15 -31.35
CA ARG A 758 -14.65 3.79 -31.78
C ARG A 758 -13.97 2.83 -30.80
N ILE A 759 -13.32 1.80 -31.32
CA ILE A 759 -12.48 0.86 -30.56
C ILE A 759 -11.09 0.87 -31.21
N HIS A 760 -10.04 1.17 -30.44
CA HIS A 760 -8.66 1.18 -30.94
C HIS A 760 -7.75 0.29 -30.08
N PHE A 761 -6.98 -0.58 -30.73
CA PHE A 761 -5.96 -1.43 -30.11
C PHE A 761 -4.55 -0.90 -30.39
N HIS A 762 -3.92 -0.33 -29.37
CA HIS A 762 -2.57 0.19 -29.44
C HIS A 762 -1.55 -0.80 -28.87
N TRP A 763 -0.94 -1.61 -29.76
CA TRP A 763 0.03 -2.64 -29.40
C TRP A 763 1.39 -2.03 -29.04
N SER A 764 1.91 -2.28 -27.84
CA SER A 764 3.20 -1.71 -27.42
C SER A 764 4.38 -2.44 -28.09
N HIS A 765 4.34 -3.78 -28.08
CA HIS A 765 5.33 -4.67 -28.66
C HIS A 765 4.65 -5.74 -29.51
N ILE A 766 5.04 -5.84 -30.78
CA ILE A 766 4.55 -6.88 -31.71
C ILE A 766 5.75 -7.77 -32.03
N PRO A 767 5.80 -9.03 -31.54
CA PRO A 767 6.89 -9.95 -31.85
C PRO A 767 6.89 -10.26 -33.36
N THR A 768 8.05 -10.59 -33.95
CA THR A 768 8.18 -10.89 -35.38
C THR A 768 9.13 -12.07 -35.62
N GLY A 769 9.03 -12.71 -36.79
CA GLY A 769 9.86 -13.87 -37.16
C GLY A 769 9.64 -15.08 -36.24
N ASP A 770 10.72 -15.78 -35.90
CA ASP A 770 10.66 -17.03 -35.12
C ASP A 770 10.11 -16.87 -33.69
N VAL A 771 10.10 -15.64 -33.17
CA VAL A 771 9.60 -15.29 -31.82
C VAL A 771 8.12 -14.92 -31.84
N TYR A 772 7.48 -14.86 -33.02
CA TYR A 772 6.08 -14.47 -33.14
C TYR A 772 5.15 -15.39 -32.33
N GLN A 773 4.33 -14.76 -31.50
CA GLN A 773 3.20 -15.34 -30.81
C GLN A 773 1.98 -14.42 -31.05
N PRO A 774 0.75 -14.98 -31.17
CA PRO A 774 -0.44 -14.16 -31.36
C PRO A 774 -0.65 -13.21 -30.16
N ILE A 775 -0.57 -11.90 -30.41
CA ILE A 775 -0.79 -10.85 -29.40
C ILE A 775 -2.26 -10.73 -28.99
N ALA A 776 -3.18 -11.33 -29.77
CA ALA A 776 -4.60 -11.33 -29.47
C ALA A 776 -5.25 -12.66 -29.83
N THR A 777 -6.08 -13.17 -28.94
CA THR A 777 -6.99 -14.31 -29.20
C THR A 777 -8.42 -13.85 -28.97
N VAL A 778 -9.20 -13.70 -30.03
CA VAL A 778 -10.60 -13.24 -29.97
C VAL A 778 -11.54 -14.37 -30.37
N LYS A 779 -12.24 -14.95 -29.39
CA LYS A 779 -13.33 -15.91 -29.58
C LYS A 779 -14.71 -15.29 -29.41
N GLY A 780 -14.80 -14.21 -28.62
CA GLY A 780 -16.03 -13.48 -28.33
C GLY A 780 -16.41 -12.45 -29.41
N ASN A 781 -17.25 -11.48 -29.04
CA ASN A 781 -17.82 -10.50 -29.97
C ASN A 781 -17.24 -9.10 -29.79
N ILE A 782 -16.84 -8.46 -30.90
CA ILE A 782 -16.44 -7.04 -30.95
C ILE A 782 -17.45 -6.30 -31.84
N SER A 783 -18.20 -5.34 -31.28
CA SER A 783 -19.29 -4.66 -31.96
C SER A 783 -19.18 -3.14 -31.89
N THR A 784 -19.21 -2.49 -33.05
CA THR A 784 -19.33 -1.03 -33.21
C THR A 784 -20.53 -0.69 -34.09
N ARG A 785 -21.61 -1.47 -34.00
CA ARG A 785 -22.77 -1.31 -34.89
C ARG A 785 -23.52 -0.01 -34.61
N GLY A 786 -24.04 0.62 -35.67
CA GLY A 786 -25.00 1.71 -35.51
C GLY A 786 -26.34 1.20 -34.99
N GLY A 787 -27.00 2.02 -34.17
CA GLY A 787 -28.32 1.71 -33.64
C GLY A 787 -29.38 1.76 -34.72
N LEU A 788 -30.43 0.95 -34.57
CA LEU A 788 -31.59 0.98 -35.48
C LEU A 788 -32.39 2.28 -35.26
N GLY A 789 -32.85 2.87 -36.36
CA GLY A 789 -33.83 3.95 -36.33
C GLY A 789 -35.26 3.41 -36.50
N GLY A 790 -36.24 4.31 -36.46
CA GLY A 790 -37.65 3.95 -36.62
C GLY A 790 -38.08 3.56 -38.04
N ASN A 791 -37.25 3.82 -39.05
CA ASN A 791 -37.52 3.51 -40.46
C ASN A 791 -36.35 2.69 -41.05
N ASP A 792 -36.60 1.92 -42.14
CA ASP A 792 -35.61 1.01 -42.78
C ASP A 792 -34.30 1.67 -43.26
N GLY A 793 -34.24 3.01 -43.36
CA GLY A 793 -33.02 3.77 -43.66
C GLY A 793 -32.52 4.67 -42.53
N GLY A 794 -33.22 4.74 -41.40
CA GLY A 794 -32.89 5.62 -40.26
C GLY A 794 -31.84 5.05 -39.30
N ALA A 795 -31.20 3.93 -39.63
CA ALA A 795 -30.14 3.35 -38.80
C ALA A 795 -28.86 4.19 -38.85
N GLY A 796 -28.15 4.26 -37.72
CA GLY A 796 -26.83 4.88 -37.66
C GLY A 796 -25.79 4.08 -38.45
N GLN A 797 -24.74 4.74 -38.92
CA GLN A 797 -23.59 4.04 -39.50
C GLN A 797 -22.81 3.30 -38.42
N ASN A 798 -22.14 2.21 -38.84
CA ASN A 798 -21.19 1.51 -37.98
C ASN A 798 -19.98 2.41 -37.70
N GLY A 799 -19.45 2.25 -36.50
CA GLY A 799 -18.22 2.89 -36.07
C GLY A 799 -16.96 2.18 -36.57
N THR A 800 -15.82 2.56 -36.01
CA THR A 800 -14.50 2.09 -36.47
C THR A 800 -13.83 1.20 -35.44
N VAL A 801 -13.26 0.07 -35.90
CA VAL A 801 -12.32 -0.75 -35.13
C VAL A 801 -10.96 -0.64 -35.81
N THR A 802 -9.99 -0.05 -35.13
CA THR A 802 -8.64 0.21 -35.66
C THR A 802 -7.58 -0.42 -34.77
N GLY A 803 -6.37 -0.59 -35.30
CA GLY A 803 -5.22 -1.09 -34.55
C GLY A 803 -3.92 -0.49 -35.06
N LYS A 804 -2.86 -0.55 -34.26
CA LYS A 804 -1.54 -0.05 -34.66
C LYS A 804 -1.05 -0.72 -35.95
N SER A 805 -0.34 0.05 -36.78
CA SER A 805 0.23 -0.45 -38.04
C SER A 805 1.14 -1.66 -37.82
N CYS A 806 0.83 -2.77 -38.47
CA CYS A 806 1.56 -4.03 -38.29
C CYS A 806 2.94 -4.02 -39.01
N PRO A 807 3.95 -4.68 -38.42
CA PRO A 807 5.27 -4.83 -39.04
C PRO A 807 5.23 -5.70 -40.31
N LYS A 808 6.38 -5.86 -40.97
CA LYS A 808 6.51 -6.71 -42.18
C LYS A 808 6.05 -8.13 -41.88
N GLY A 809 5.40 -8.79 -42.83
CA GLY A 809 4.86 -10.15 -42.69
C GLY A 809 3.48 -10.30 -42.02
N LEU A 810 3.00 -9.28 -41.28
CA LEU A 810 1.73 -9.31 -40.54
C LEU A 810 0.69 -8.31 -41.09
N TYR A 811 -0.61 -8.56 -40.93
CA TYR A 811 -1.70 -7.67 -41.38
C TYR A 811 -2.93 -7.71 -40.45
N GLY A 812 -3.90 -6.82 -40.66
CA GLY A 812 -5.14 -6.73 -39.88
C GLY A 812 -5.02 -5.86 -38.62
N THR A 813 -6.11 -5.74 -37.86
CA THR A 813 -6.14 -4.96 -36.61
C THR A 813 -5.39 -5.63 -35.46
N LEU A 814 -5.33 -6.96 -35.49
CA LEU A 814 -4.68 -7.83 -34.49
C LEU A 814 -3.28 -8.33 -34.93
N CYS A 815 -2.77 -7.84 -36.07
CA CYS A 815 -1.48 -8.24 -36.65
C CYS A 815 -1.30 -9.76 -36.83
N GLU A 816 -2.24 -10.38 -37.56
CA GLU A 816 -2.19 -11.78 -37.95
C GLU A 816 -1.18 -12.05 -39.08
N GLU A 817 -0.72 -13.29 -39.20
CA GLU A 817 0.23 -13.71 -40.24
C GLU A 817 -0.40 -13.62 -41.64
N CYS A 818 0.31 -13.03 -42.62
CA CYS A 818 -0.14 -13.04 -44.02
C CYS A 818 -0.39 -14.48 -44.53
N PRO A 819 -1.39 -14.70 -45.42
CA PRO A 819 -1.72 -16.03 -45.94
C PRO A 819 -0.53 -16.75 -46.61
N VAL A 820 -0.51 -18.08 -46.54
CA VAL A 820 0.54 -18.91 -47.16
C VAL A 820 0.68 -18.59 -48.66
N GLY A 821 1.93 -18.44 -49.13
CA GLY A 821 2.23 -18.06 -50.52
C GLY A 821 2.16 -16.56 -50.79
N THR A 822 2.13 -15.73 -49.74
CA THR A 822 2.24 -14.27 -49.83
C THR A 822 3.38 -13.74 -48.96
N TYR A 823 3.93 -12.57 -49.32
CA TYR A 823 4.92 -11.83 -48.56
C TYR A 823 4.50 -10.37 -48.39
N LYS A 824 4.97 -9.72 -47.32
CA LYS A 824 4.71 -8.30 -47.06
C LYS A 824 5.98 -7.61 -46.58
N ASN A 825 6.52 -6.74 -47.44
CA ASN A 825 7.78 -6.03 -47.21
C ASN A 825 7.61 -4.60 -46.66
N VAL A 826 6.36 -4.12 -46.52
CA VAL A 826 6.02 -2.79 -46.00
C VAL A 826 5.30 -2.87 -44.65
N THR A 827 5.40 -1.82 -43.85
CA THR A 827 4.61 -1.63 -42.63
C THR A 827 3.20 -1.17 -42.98
N GLY A 828 2.19 -1.66 -42.27
CA GLY A 828 0.78 -1.32 -42.50
C GLY A 828 -0.15 -2.48 -42.17
N SER A 829 -1.44 -2.21 -41.97
CA SER A 829 -2.40 -3.23 -41.51
C SER A 829 -3.37 -3.70 -42.60
N ASP A 830 -3.34 -3.11 -43.80
CA ASP A 830 -4.23 -3.50 -44.89
C ASP A 830 -3.87 -4.87 -45.47
N ARG A 831 -4.90 -5.72 -45.67
CA ARG A 831 -4.74 -7.05 -46.27
C ARG A 831 -4.18 -7.00 -47.71
N SER A 832 -4.44 -5.92 -48.43
CA SER A 832 -3.92 -5.68 -49.78
C SER A 832 -2.39 -5.57 -49.83
N LEU A 833 -1.72 -5.37 -48.69
CA LEU A 833 -0.26 -5.29 -48.58
C LEU A 833 0.41 -6.67 -48.54
N CYS A 834 -0.33 -7.78 -48.47
CA CYS A 834 0.20 -9.14 -48.63
C CYS A 834 0.26 -9.49 -50.12
N PHE A 835 1.44 -9.38 -50.74
CA PHE A 835 1.68 -9.65 -52.15
C PHE A 835 1.92 -11.14 -52.41
N LYS A 836 1.48 -11.68 -53.55
CA LYS A 836 1.74 -13.09 -53.91
C LYS A 836 3.23 -13.30 -54.22
N CYS A 837 3.80 -14.43 -53.77
CA CYS A 837 5.17 -14.80 -54.08
C CYS A 837 5.33 -15.12 -55.59
N PRO A 838 6.46 -14.74 -56.23
CA PRO A 838 6.71 -15.05 -57.64
C PRO A 838 6.64 -16.56 -57.92
N PRO A 839 5.93 -17.03 -58.97
CA PRO A 839 5.84 -18.44 -59.29
C PRO A 839 7.15 -19.03 -59.85
N ASP A 840 8.03 -18.20 -60.41
CA ASP A 840 9.29 -18.63 -61.05
C ASP A 840 10.35 -19.11 -60.04
N GLU A 841 10.16 -18.81 -58.75
CA GLU A 841 11.07 -19.18 -57.66
C GLU A 841 10.67 -20.50 -56.96
N LEU A 842 9.54 -21.11 -57.34
CA LEU A 842 9.04 -22.35 -56.75
C LEU A 842 9.37 -23.56 -57.65
N PRO A 843 10.22 -24.50 -57.19
CA PRO A 843 10.49 -25.73 -57.93
C PRO A 843 9.21 -26.53 -58.20
N HIS A 844 9.11 -27.21 -59.36
CA HIS A 844 7.91 -27.94 -59.76
C HIS A 844 7.39 -29.01 -58.76
N ARG A 845 8.22 -29.45 -57.80
CA ARG A 845 7.87 -30.42 -56.75
C ARG A 845 7.94 -29.81 -55.33
N ALA A 846 7.70 -28.52 -55.19
CA ALA A 846 7.68 -27.80 -53.93
C ALA A 846 6.31 -27.17 -53.60
N LEU A 847 6.03 -27.00 -52.31
CA LEU A 847 4.87 -26.30 -51.78
C LEU A 847 5.34 -25.24 -50.77
N TYR A 848 4.73 -24.06 -50.82
CA TYR A 848 4.98 -23.02 -49.81
C TYR A 848 4.59 -23.52 -48.42
N VAL A 849 5.41 -23.16 -47.43
CA VAL A 849 5.17 -23.50 -46.02
C VAL A 849 4.79 -22.26 -45.23
N ALA A 850 3.92 -22.45 -44.24
CA ALA A 850 3.68 -21.42 -43.24
C ALA A 850 4.92 -21.26 -42.35
N VAL A 851 5.32 -20.01 -42.13
CA VAL A 851 6.41 -19.66 -41.22
C VAL A 851 5.85 -18.71 -40.18
N ARG A 852 6.27 -18.90 -38.92
CA ARG A 852 5.85 -18.07 -37.80
C ARG A 852 6.24 -16.62 -38.05
N GLY A 853 5.31 -15.71 -37.78
CA GLY A 853 5.48 -14.27 -37.97
C GLY A 853 5.28 -13.78 -39.41
N GLY A 854 4.85 -14.66 -40.31
CA GLY A 854 4.63 -14.34 -41.73
C GLY A 854 5.93 -14.06 -42.49
N ILE A 855 5.81 -13.91 -43.81
CA ILE A 855 6.97 -13.77 -44.70
C ILE A 855 7.18 -12.30 -45.03
N ALA A 856 8.35 -11.75 -44.67
CA ALA A 856 8.68 -10.36 -44.91
C ALA A 856 9.26 -10.09 -46.32
N GLU A 857 10.06 -11.03 -46.84
CA GLU A 857 10.87 -10.85 -48.04
C GLU A 857 10.86 -12.12 -48.92
N THR A 858 11.22 -11.97 -50.20
CA THR A 858 11.38 -13.08 -51.16
C THR A 858 12.84 -13.54 -51.20
N PRO A 859 13.13 -14.84 -51.41
CA PRO A 859 12.22 -15.91 -51.82
C PRO A 859 11.39 -16.48 -50.66
N CYS A 860 10.12 -16.82 -50.94
CA CYS A 860 9.22 -17.36 -49.93
C CYS A 860 9.60 -18.82 -49.57
N PRO A 861 9.62 -19.19 -48.29
CA PRO A 861 10.02 -20.51 -47.83
C PRO A 861 9.07 -21.60 -48.38
N TYR A 862 9.66 -22.67 -48.90
CA TYR A 862 8.96 -23.83 -49.45
C TYR A 862 9.60 -25.13 -48.94
N ARG A 863 8.84 -26.23 -49.03
CA ARG A 863 9.35 -27.59 -48.81
C ARG A 863 8.98 -28.47 -49.97
N CYS A 864 9.75 -29.52 -50.22
CA CYS A 864 9.41 -30.51 -51.22
C CYS A 864 8.15 -31.29 -50.81
N VAL A 865 7.37 -31.77 -51.79
CA VAL A 865 6.13 -32.52 -51.56
C VAL A 865 6.36 -33.83 -50.76
N SER A 866 7.58 -34.36 -50.75
CA SER A 866 7.97 -35.58 -50.03
C SER A 866 9.45 -35.55 -49.62
N ASP A 867 9.79 -36.22 -48.51
CA ASP A 867 11.16 -36.37 -47.98
C ASP A 867 12.12 -37.13 -48.93
N ARG A 868 11.61 -37.74 -50.01
CA ARG A 868 12.43 -38.39 -51.05
C ARG A 868 13.18 -37.40 -51.95
N TYR A 869 12.83 -36.12 -51.86
CA TYR A 869 13.40 -35.05 -52.68
C TYR A 869 14.24 -34.11 -51.81
N HIS A 870 15.45 -33.80 -52.25
CA HIS A 870 16.37 -32.95 -51.49
C HIS A 870 16.29 -31.47 -51.92
N MET A 871 16.23 -30.58 -50.92
CA MET A 871 16.31 -29.12 -51.05
C MET A 871 17.69 -28.72 -51.63
N PRO A 872 17.83 -27.71 -52.51
CA PRO A 872 16.86 -26.68 -52.89
C PRO A 872 15.94 -27.03 -54.08
N ASN A 873 16.38 -27.84 -55.03
CA ASN A 873 15.63 -28.03 -56.29
C ASN A 873 14.59 -29.17 -56.26
N CYS A 874 14.45 -29.85 -55.12
CA CYS A 874 13.59 -31.03 -54.95
C CYS A 874 13.91 -32.15 -55.94
N TYR A 875 15.20 -32.44 -56.13
CA TYR A 875 15.69 -33.54 -56.95
C TYR A 875 15.78 -34.85 -56.17
N THR A 876 15.76 -35.96 -56.89
CA THR A 876 16.08 -37.29 -56.32
C THR A 876 17.59 -37.45 -56.11
N ALA A 877 18.01 -38.33 -55.20
CA ALA A 877 19.44 -38.56 -54.91
C ALA A 877 20.28 -38.93 -56.15
N LEU A 878 19.66 -39.60 -57.15
CA LEU A 878 20.32 -39.91 -58.42
C LEU A 878 20.47 -38.66 -59.31
N GLU A 879 19.45 -37.81 -59.39
CA GLU A 879 19.49 -36.56 -60.16
C GLU A 879 20.51 -35.58 -59.57
N GLU A 880 20.61 -35.49 -58.25
CA GLU A 880 21.58 -34.64 -57.57
C GLU A 880 23.03 -35.09 -57.85
N LEU A 881 23.29 -36.40 -57.86
CA LEU A 881 24.57 -36.96 -58.31
C LEU A 881 24.84 -36.62 -59.79
N ILE A 882 23.84 -36.74 -60.65
CA ILE A 882 24.00 -36.45 -62.08
C ILE A 882 24.32 -34.96 -62.31
N TYR A 883 23.63 -34.06 -61.62
CA TYR A 883 23.80 -32.61 -61.81
C TYR A 883 25.02 -32.03 -61.08
N THR A 884 25.47 -32.62 -59.96
CA THR A 884 26.74 -32.24 -59.31
C THR A 884 27.96 -32.47 -60.20
N PHE A 885 27.92 -33.48 -61.08
CA PHE A 885 28.96 -33.73 -62.08
C PHE A 885 28.75 -32.97 -63.41
N GLY A 886 27.93 -31.92 -63.44
CA GLY A 886 27.71 -31.10 -64.63
C GLY A 886 26.65 -31.65 -65.58
N GLY A 887 25.77 -32.52 -65.09
CA GLY A 887 24.62 -33.04 -65.81
C GLY A 887 24.83 -34.44 -66.43
N PRO A 888 23.77 -34.99 -67.07
CA PRO A 888 23.75 -36.38 -67.53
C PRO A 888 24.90 -36.75 -68.47
N TRP A 889 25.32 -35.79 -69.29
CA TRP A 889 26.36 -35.98 -70.29
C TRP A 889 27.77 -36.09 -69.70
N LEU A 890 28.12 -35.21 -68.76
CA LEU A 890 29.43 -35.23 -68.12
C LEU A 890 29.58 -36.41 -67.15
N PHE A 891 28.52 -36.74 -66.40
CA PHE A 891 28.50 -37.93 -65.54
C PHE A 891 28.65 -39.22 -66.36
N GLY A 892 27.98 -39.32 -67.51
CA GLY A 892 28.12 -40.45 -68.43
C GLY A 892 29.54 -40.61 -68.98
N LEU A 893 30.21 -39.51 -69.34
CA LEU A 893 31.59 -39.52 -69.82
C LEU A 893 32.60 -39.91 -68.72
N LEU A 894 32.41 -39.41 -67.49
CA LEU A 894 33.24 -39.77 -66.33
C LEU A 894 33.09 -41.25 -65.97
N LEU A 895 31.86 -41.78 -65.98
CA LEU A 895 31.61 -43.19 -65.73
C LEU A 895 32.26 -44.09 -66.79
N LEU A 896 32.17 -43.69 -68.07
CA LEU A 896 32.84 -44.39 -69.16
C LEU A 896 34.37 -44.37 -69.01
N GLY A 897 34.94 -43.21 -68.65
CA GLY A 897 36.36 -43.06 -68.36
C GLY A 897 36.83 -43.91 -67.18
N LEU A 898 36.03 -43.98 -66.11
CA LEU A 898 36.32 -44.81 -64.94
C LEU A 898 36.29 -46.31 -65.28
N LEU A 899 35.34 -46.75 -66.12
CA LEU A 899 35.26 -48.14 -66.57
C LEU A 899 36.46 -48.53 -67.46
N ILE A 900 36.94 -47.62 -68.31
CA ILE A 900 38.16 -47.82 -69.12
C ILE A 900 39.41 -47.87 -68.22
N LEU A 901 39.47 -47.01 -67.20
CA LEU A 901 40.57 -46.98 -66.25
C LEU A 901 40.60 -48.22 -65.34
N LEU A 902 39.43 -48.72 -64.92
CA LEU A 902 39.31 -49.97 -64.15
C LEU A 902 39.75 -51.18 -64.99
N ALA A 903 39.42 -51.20 -66.28
CA ALA A 903 39.89 -52.23 -67.22
C ALA A 903 41.42 -52.20 -67.43
N LEU A 904 42.03 -50.99 -67.42
CA LEU A 904 43.49 -50.81 -67.46
C LEU A 904 44.18 -51.22 -66.15
N VAL A 905 43.60 -50.88 -64.99
CA VAL A 905 44.15 -51.23 -63.67
C VAL A 905 44.11 -52.75 -63.43
N LEU A 906 43.05 -53.42 -63.88
CA LEU A 906 42.96 -54.89 -63.81
C LEU A 906 43.92 -55.62 -64.77
N SER A 907 44.39 -54.98 -65.85
CA SER A 907 45.39 -55.56 -66.76
C SER A 907 46.83 -55.40 -66.26
N VAL A 908 47.11 -54.36 -65.47
CA VAL A 908 48.44 -54.08 -64.88
C VAL A 908 48.66 -54.83 -63.56
N ALA A 909 47.60 -55.18 -62.82
CA ALA A 909 47.70 -55.82 -61.49
C ALA A 909 48.06 -57.32 -61.47
N ARG A 910 48.39 -57.96 -62.61
CA ARG A 910 48.83 -59.39 -62.66
C ARG A 910 50.33 -59.63 -62.84
N ILE A 911 51.18 -58.59 -62.88
CA ILE A 911 52.64 -58.75 -63.00
C ILE A 911 53.37 -57.83 -62.02
N LYS A 912 53.40 -58.23 -60.75
CA LYS A 912 54.58 -58.21 -59.85
C LYS A 912 54.14 -58.48 -58.41
N PHE A 913 54.35 -59.72 -58.01
CA PHE A 913 54.37 -60.20 -56.64
C PHE A 913 55.66 -59.76 -55.92
N VAL A 914 55.65 -59.93 -54.60
CA VAL A 914 56.78 -60.21 -53.68
C VAL A 914 57.29 -59.04 -52.82
N GLY A 915 57.15 -59.19 -51.49
CA GLY A 915 58.28 -58.98 -50.57
C GLY A 915 58.03 -58.20 -49.26
N PHE A 916 57.86 -58.97 -48.18
CA PHE A 916 58.52 -58.84 -46.86
C PHE A 916 58.26 -57.64 -45.91
N ASP A 917 57.46 -57.93 -44.87
CA ASP A 917 57.74 -57.95 -43.40
C ASP A 917 58.82 -57.10 -42.70
N ASN A 918 58.46 -56.77 -41.45
CA ASN A 918 59.21 -56.33 -40.25
C ASN A 918 59.50 -54.83 -40.11
N ASP A 919 59.48 -54.19 -38.94
CA ASP A 919 59.06 -54.50 -37.56
C ASP A 919 59.19 -53.16 -36.78
N ASN A 920 58.26 -52.87 -35.86
CA ASN A 920 58.52 -52.32 -34.50
C ASN A 920 57.20 -51.94 -33.81
N SER A 921 56.70 -52.88 -33.00
CA SER A 921 55.92 -52.64 -31.76
C SER A 921 56.90 -52.14 -30.65
N PRO A 922 56.56 -51.84 -29.35
CA PRO A 922 55.28 -52.04 -28.62
C PRO A 922 54.87 -50.99 -27.53
N GLY A 923 53.55 -50.91 -27.28
CA GLY A 923 52.83 -50.74 -25.97
C GLY A 923 53.12 -49.55 -25.02
N PRO A 924 52.46 -49.47 -23.83
CA PRO A 924 51.05 -49.64 -23.49
C PRO A 924 50.48 -48.43 -22.66
N ALA A 925 49.18 -48.45 -22.35
CA ALA A 925 48.40 -47.42 -21.67
C ALA A 925 48.92 -46.95 -20.28
N PRO A 926 48.45 -45.78 -19.79
CA PRO A 926 47.58 -45.86 -18.62
C PRO A 926 46.41 -44.87 -18.59
N THR A 927 45.37 -45.30 -17.87
CA THR A 927 44.23 -44.55 -17.32
C THR A 927 44.64 -43.35 -16.45
N GLN A 928 43.99 -42.19 -16.53
CA GLN A 928 43.72 -41.34 -15.35
C GLN A 928 42.69 -40.20 -15.54
N MET A 929 41.65 -40.26 -14.71
CA MET A 929 40.87 -39.18 -14.07
C MET A 929 39.92 -38.28 -14.88
N ASP A 930 38.64 -38.65 -14.78
CA ASP A 930 37.51 -37.75 -14.52
C ASP A 930 37.83 -36.64 -13.52
N HIS A 931 37.45 -35.41 -13.83
CA HIS A 931 36.82 -34.42 -12.94
C HIS A 931 36.51 -33.15 -13.77
N SER A 932 35.49 -33.21 -14.64
CA SER A 932 34.74 -32.01 -15.00
C SER A 932 33.37 -32.15 -14.34
N PHE A 933 33.27 -31.71 -13.09
CA PHE A 933 31.96 -31.56 -12.47
C PHE A 933 31.16 -30.52 -13.26
N PRO A 934 29.94 -30.84 -13.72
CA PRO A 934 29.00 -29.84 -14.20
C PRO A 934 28.60 -28.94 -13.03
N PHE A 935 28.61 -27.63 -13.24
CA PHE A 935 28.07 -26.68 -12.28
C PHE A 935 26.57 -26.96 -12.15
N LEU A 936 26.19 -27.66 -11.09
CA LEU A 936 24.80 -27.81 -10.68
C LEU A 936 24.32 -26.43 -10.23
N GLU A 937 23.36 -25.86 -10.95
CA GLU A 937 22.44 -24.83 -10.45
C GLU A 937 21.85 -25.36 -9.14
N SER A 938 22.38 -24.86 -8.02
CA SER A 938 21.79 -25.13 -6.72
C SER A 938 20.49 -24.34 -6.64
N LEU A 939 19.46 -24.94 -6.04
CA LEU A 939 18.16 -24.33 -5.74
C LEU A 939 18.24 -22.98 -4.97
N ASN A 940 19.44 -22.58 -4.54
CA ASN A 940 19.78 -21.29 -3.94
C ASN A 940 19.94 -20.13 -4.96
N GLU A 941 19.89 -20.44 -6.26
CA GLU A 941 19.84 -19.49 -7.39
C GLU A 941 18.39 -19.17 -7.82
N VAL A 942 17.40 -19.95 -7.33
CA VAL A 942 15.96 -19.69 -7.57
C VAL A 942 15.35 -18.69 -6.56
N LEU A 943 16.13 -18.25 -5.56
CA LEU A 943 15.79 -17.17 -4.62
C LEU A 943 16.14 -15.76 -5.16
N GLU A 944 16.30 -15.61 -6.48
CA GLU A 944 16.87 -14.44 -7.16
C GLU A 944 15.94 -13.24 -7.40
N THR A 945 14.82 -13.11 -6.69
CA THR A 945 14.02 -11.87 -6.77
C THR A 945 14.59 -10.75 -5.89
N ASN A 946 15.23 -11.08 -4.75
CA ASN A 946 15.81 -10.08 -3.84
C ASN A 946 17.21 -9.57 -4.28
N ARG A 947 17.86 -10.21 -5.27
CA ARG A 947 19.26 -9.89 -5.67
C ARG A 947 19.37 -8.89 -6.81
N VAL A 948 18.34 -8.75 -7.64
CA VAL A 948 18.33 -7.80 -8.78
C VAL A 948 18.20 -6.36 -8.27
N GLU A 949 17.45 -6.12 -7.19
CA GLU A 949 17.26 -4.80 -6.59
C GLU A 949 18.57 -4.21 -6.04
N GLU A 950 19.40 -5.01 -5.36
CA GLU A 950 20.67 -4.55 -4.80
C GLU A 950 21.67 -4.07 -5.87
N SER A 951 21.66 -4.72 -7.04
CA SER A 951 22.56 -4.37 -8.15
C SER A 951 22.20 -3.04 -8.81
N GLN A 952 20.92 -2.66 -8.81
CA GLN A 952 20.43 -1.41 -9.38
C GLN A 952 20.69 -0.20 -8.47
N GLY A 953 20.98 -0.43 -7.19
CA GLY A 953 21.30 0.64 -6.23
C GLY A 953 22.80 0.91 -6.06
N HIS A 954 23.70 0.06 -6.58
CA HIS A 954 25.14 0.16 -6.33
C HIS A 954 25.78 1.38 -7.02
N VAL A 955 26.37 2.29 -6.24
CA VAL A 955 27.04 3.50 -6.73
C VAL A 955 28.51 3.24 -6.96
N TYR A 956 29.25 2.88 -5.91
CA TYR A 956 30.70 2.83 -5.93
C TYR A 956 31.26 1.81 -4.93
N ARG A 957 32.38 1.16 -5.31
CA ARG A 957 33.15 0.24 -4.47
C ARG A 957 34.46 0.87 -4.06
N MET A 958 34.62 1.11 -2.76
CA MET A 958 35.83 1.70 -2.17
C MET A 958 36.70 0.61 -1.54
N TYR A 959 37.94 0.47 -1.98
CA TYR A 959 38.85 -0.56 -1.49
C TYR A 959 39.65 -0.07 -0.28
N PHE A 960 39.88 -0.98 0.68
CA PHE A 960 40.82 -0.74 1.77
C PHE A 960 42.26 -0.76 1.24
N MET A 961 43.07 0.15 1.77
CA MET A 961 44.51 0.17 1.60
C MET A 961 45.18 -0.71 2.68
N GLY A 962 46.41 -1.13 2.43
CA GLY A 962 47.18 -2.01 3.31
C GLY A 962 47.01 -3.51 3.00
N LEU A 963 48.04 -4.30 3.30
CA LEU A 963 48.14 -5.73 2.97
C LEU A 963 47.49 -6.68 3.99
N ASN A 964 46.69 -6.15 4.92
CA ASN A 964 46.11 -6.87 6.06
C ASN A 964 47.14 -7.68 6.86
N THR A 965 48.31 -7.09 7.11
CA THR A 965 49.36 -7.69 7.95
C THR A 965 49.40 -6.98 9.29
N PHE A 966 49.99 -7.61 10.32
CA PHE A 966 50.12 -6.96 11.64
C PHE A 966 50.88 -5.64 11.59
N SER A 967 51.78 -5.47 10.61
CA SER A 967 52.55 -4.23 10.36
C SER A 967 51.83 -3.23 9.46
N ASP A 968 50.86 -3.68 8.68
CA ASP A 968 50.15 -2.89 7.67
C ASP A 968 48.67 -3.34 7.64
N PRO A 969 47.87 -2.90 8.63
CA PRO A 969 46.45 -3.23 8.72
C PRO A 969 45.63 -2.50 7.65
N TRP A 970 44.40 -2.97 7.46
CA TRP A 970 43.47 -2.30 6.54
C TRP A 970 43.13 -0.89 6.99
N HIS A 971 43.11 0.04 6.05
CA HIS A 971 42.69 1.42 6.31
C HIS A 971 42.05 2.07 5.07
N LEU A 972 41.12 2.99 5.28
CA LEU A 972 40.48 3.81 4.27
C LEU A 972 41.05 5.24 4.28
N PRO A 973 41.16 5.91 3.13
CA PRO A 973 41.55 7.32 3.07
C PRO A 973 40.45 8.26 3.59
N HIS A 974 40.83 9.33 4.27
CA HIS A 974 39.93 10.37 4.83
C HIS A 974 39.35 11.34 3.78
N THR A 975 39.33 10.97 2.51
CA THR A 975 38.77 11.81 1.44
C THR A 975 37.81 10.96 0.62
N PRO A 976 36.51 11.29 0.58
CA PRO A 976 35.55 10.54 -0.23
C PRO A 976 35.89 10.70 -1.71
N PRO A 977 35.82 9.61 -2.52
CA PRO A 977 35.97 9.69 -3.97
C PRO A 977 34.94 10.64 -4.61
N GLU A 978 35.25 11.20 -5.78
CA GLU A 978 34.36 12.13 -6.50
C GLU A 978 32.95 11.55 -6.72
N GLN A 979 32.83 10.25 -6.96
CA GLN A 979 31.56 9.55 -7.19
C GLN A 979 30.72 9.36 -5.91
N VAL A 980 31.34 9.42 -4.73
CA VAL A 980 30.70 9.23 -3.42
C VAL A 980 30.41 10.56 -2.73
N LYS A 981 31.15 11.62 -3.08
CA LYS A 981 31.05 12.96 -2.49
C LYS A 981 29.63 13.52 -2.45
N ASP A 982 28.81 13.19 -3.45
CA ASP A 982 27.44 13.68 -3.58
C ASP A 982 26.43 12.94 -2.69
N ILE A 983 26.73 11.70 -2.27
CA ILE A 983 25.87 10.85 -1.44
C ILE A 983 26.25 10.87 0.05
N VAL A 984 27.43 11.39 0.40
CA VAL A 984 27.89 11.49 1.79
C VAL A 984 28.05 12.92 2.31
N TYR A 985 27.95 13.08 3.62
CA TYR A 985 28.44 14.26 4.34
C TYR A 985 29.92 14.08 4.65
N GLU A 986 30.79 14.90 4.06
CA GLU A 986 32.26 14.77 4.19
C GLU A 986 32.73 14.70 5.65
N GLY A 987 32.19 15.56 6.53
CA GLY A 987 32.57 15.56 7.95
C GLY A 987 32.13 14.31 8.73
N ALA A 988 31.01 13.70 8.36
CA ALA A 988 30.55 12.44 8.98
C ALA A 988 31.25 11.23 8.35
N PHE A 989 31.60 11.29 7.06
CA PHE A 989 32.42 10.29 6.39
C PHE A 989 33.81 10.18 7.00
N ASN A 990 34.46 11.30 7.35
CA ASN A 990 35.79 11.26 7.96
C ASN A 990 35.77 10.58 9.34
N ARG A 991 34.73 10.83 10.14
CA ARG A 991 34.52 10.14 11.44
C ARG A 991 34.30 8.64 11.25
N PHE A 992 33.49 8.25 10.26
CA PHE A 992 33.33 6.86 9.87
C PHE A 992 34.66 6.19 9.50
N VAL A 993 35.51 6.89 8.74
CA VAL A 993 36.84 6.41 8.37
C VAL A 993 37.74 6.28 9.60
N ASP A 994 37.72 7.23 10.54
CA ASP A 994 38.49 7.16 11.79
C ASP A 994 38.11 5.90 12.60
N GLU A 995 36.81 5.66 12.77
CA GLU A 995 36.28 4.51 13.51
C GLU A 995 36.64 3.19 12.81
N ILE A 996 36.42 3.08 11.50
CA ILE A 996 36.81 1.89 10.72
C ILE A 996 38.32 1.64 10.79
N ASN A 997 39.15 2.67 10.63
CA ASN A 997 40.60 2.53 10.66
C ASN A 997 41.07 2.09 12.04
N SER A 998 40.46 2.61 13.11
CA SER A 998 40.75 2.19 14.48
C SER A 998 40.39 0.72 14.72
N LEU A 999 39.21 0.28 14.26
CA LEU A 999 38.73 -1.10 14.39
C LEU A 999 39.58 -2.10 13.60
N ALA A 1000 40.08 -1.69 12.43
CA ALA A 1000 40.89 -2.52 11.57
C ALA A 1000 42.33 -2.74 12.09
N THR A 1001 42.80 -1.93 13.05
CA THR A 1001 44.15 -2.08 13.62
C THR A 1001 44.32 -3.32 14.50
N TYR A 1002 45.47 -3.97 14.39
CA TYR A 1002 45.82 -5.11 15.24
C TYR A 1002 46.48 -4.65 16.54
N GLN A 1003 46.18 -5.35 17.64
CA GLN A 1003 46.88 -5.10 18.91
C GLN A 1003 48.32 -5.63 18.82
N TRP A 1004 49.26 -4.93 19.47
CA TRP A 1004 50.71 -5.21 19.39
C TRP A 1004 51.10 -6.64 19.82
N TRP A 1005 50.37 -7.23 20.78
CA TRP A 1005 50.64 -8.58 21.27
C TRP A 1005 50.26 -9.65 20.23
N GLU A 1006 49.32 -9.37 19.31
CA GLU A 1006 48.89 -10.31 18.28
C GLU A 1006 50.02 -10.60 17.29
N GLY A 1007 50.74 -9.55 16.86
CA GLY A 1007 51.92 -9.68 16.02
C GLY A 1007 53.08 -10.38 16.72
N SER A 1008 53.21 -10.18 18.04
CA SER A 1008 54.22 -10.87 18.86
C SER A 1008 53.93 -12.37 18.95
N MET A 1009 52.67 -12.75 19.19
CA MET A 1009 52.23 -14.15 19.22
C MET A 1009 52.43 -14.84 17.86
N TYR A 1010 52.07 -14.15 16.77
CA TYR A 1010 52.32 -14.67 15.42
C TYR A 1010 53.81 -14.91 15.17
N SER A 1011 54.67 -13.95 15.54
CA SER A 1011 56.12 -14.08 15.37
C SER A 1011 56.67 -15.29 16.13
N ILE A 1012 56.22 -15.52 17.37
CA ILE A 1012 56.59 -16.71 18.16
C ILE A 1012 56.11 -18.00 17.48
N LEU A 1013 54.85 -18.05 17.04
CA LEU A 1013 54.27 -19.21 16.38
C LEU A 1013 54.95 -19.53 15.05
N VAL A 1014 55.41 -18.52 14.29
CA VAL A 1014 56.15 -18.74 13.03
C VAL A 1014 57.41 -19.56 13.26
N PHE A 1015 58.13 -19.32 14.36
CA PHE A 1015 59.34 -20.07 14.72
C PHE A 1015 59.03 -21.47 15.30
N VAL A 1016 57.94 -21.60 16.08
CA VAL A 1016 57.60 -22.85 16.77
C VAL A 1016 56.84 -23.84 15.88
N ALA A 1017 55.84 -23.36 15.13
CA ALA A 1017 54.96 -24.17 14.31
C ALA A 1017 54.29 -23.31 13.21
N TYR A 1018 54.97 -23.19 12.07
CA TYR A 1018 54.51 -22.36 10.95
C TYR A 1018 53.05 -22.62 10.48
N PRO A 1019 52.55 -23.88 10.37
CA PRO A 1019 51.15 -24.11 10.01
C PRO A 1019 50.16 -23.54 11.03
N LEU A 1020 50.48 -23.62 12.33
CA LEU A 1020 49.67 -23.03 13.41
C LEU A 1020 49.73 -21.50 13.38
N ALA A 1021 50.90 -20.94 13.05
CA ALA A 1021 51.06 -19.49 12.86
C ALA A 1021 50.19 -18.97 11.71
N TRP A 1022 50.18 -19.68 10.58
CA TRP A 1022 49.35 -19.34 9.43
C TRP A 1022 47.86 -19.45 9.76
N SER A 1023 47.41 -20.54 10.41
CA SER A 1023 46.02 -20.67 10.83
C SER A 1023 45.60 -19.62 11.86
N TRP A 1024 46.50 -19.28 12.79
CA TRP A 1024 46.29 -18.21 13.78
C TRP A 1024 46.10 -16.86 13.09
N GLN A 1025 46.97 -16.52 12.14
CA GLN A 1025 46.87 -15.28 11.37
C GLN A 1025 45.56 -15.21 10.58
N GLN A 1026 45.16 -16.30 9.91
CA GLN A 1026 43.90 -16.36 9.18
C GLN A 1026 42.67 -16.22 10.10
N TRP A 1027 42.72 -16.83 11.29
CA TRP A 1027 41.69 -16.68 12.30
C TRP A 1027 41.57 -15.24 12.79
N ARG A 1028 42.70 -14.56 13.09
CA ARG A 1028 42.71 -13.14 13.47
C ARG A 1028 42.15 -12.24 12.37
N ARG A 1029 42.53 -12.46 11.12
CA ARG A 1029 42.01 -11.72 9.96
C ARG A 1029 40.50 -11.87 9.79
N LYS A 1030 40.00 -13.10 9.96
CA LYS A 1030 38.56 -13.38 9.88
C LYS A 1030 37.78 -12.69 11.00
N MET A 1031 38.32 -12.69 12.22
CA MET A 1031 37.74 -11.97 13.35
C MET A 1031 37.68 -10.46 13.09
N ASN A 1032 38.74 -9.89 12.50
CA ASN A 1032 38.79 -8.47 12.15
C ASN A 1032 37.72 -8.10 11.12
N LEU A 1033 37.55 -8.89 10.05
CA LEU A 1033 36.47 -8.71 9.07
C LEU A 1033 35.07 -8.83 9.70
N GLN A 1034 34.87 -9.77 10.63
CA GLN A 1034 33.59 -9.92 11.33
C GLN A 1034 33.25 -8.69 12.16
N ARG A 1035 34.22 -8.13 12.90
CA ARG A 1035 34.04 -6.87 13.64
C ARG A 1035 33.67 -5.71 12.72
N LEU A 1036 34.37 -5.56 11.59
CA LEU A 1036 34.05 -4.50 10.62
C LEU A 1036 32.63 -4.66 10.04
N ARG A 1037 32.19 -5.91 9.78
CA ARG A 1037 30.83 -6.18 9.30
C ARG A 1037 29.77 -5.92 10.35
N GLU A 1038 30.02 -6.31 11.60
CA GLU A 1038 29.11 -6.04 12.74
C GLU A 1038 29.01 -4.55 13.02
N PHE A 1039 30.14 -3.84 12.98
CA PHE A 1039 30.15 -2.39 13.13
C PHE A 1039 29.28 -1.71 12.07
N VAL A 1040 29.50 -1.98 10.78
CA VAL A 1040 28.71 -1.34 9.70
C VAL A 1040 27.25 -1.79 9.70
N ARG A 1041 26.93 -3.02 10.11
CA ARG A 1041 25.55 -3.53 10.07
C ARG A 1041 24.70 -3.11 11.27
N SER A 1042 25.29 -2.98 12.46
CA SER A 1042 24.51 -2.82 13.70
C SER A 1042 24.98 -1.74 14.66
N GLU A 1043 26.25 -1.32 14.63
CA GLU A 1043 26.76 -0.33 15.59
C GLU A 1043 26.80 1.09 14.99
N TYR A 1044 27.16 1.21 13.71
CA TYR A 1044 27.22 2.47 13.00
C TYR A 1044 25.83 2.87 12.48
N ASP A 1045 25.43 4.11 12.71
CA ASP A 1045 24.12 4.69 12.36
C ASP A 1045 23.99 5.15 10.91
N HIS A 1046 24.99 4.85 10.07
CA HIS A 1046 25.09 5.26 8.67
C HIS A 1046 25.02 6.79 8.50
N ALA A 1047 25.33 7.58 9.54
CA ALA A 1047 25.19 9.04 9.53
C ALA A 1047 25.98 9.76 8.43
N CYS A 1048 26.99 9.10 7.84
CA CYS A 1048 27.69 9.65 6.69
C CYS A 1048 26.82 9.75 5.44
N LEU A 1049 25.76 8.94 5.29
CA LEU A 1049 24.87 8.98 4.12
C LEU A 1049 23.87 10.15 4.20
N ARG A 1050 23.59 10.79 3.06
CA ARG A 1050 22.62 11.88 2.98
C ARG A 1050 21.16 11.37 3.04
N SER A 1051 20.89 10.24 2.37
CA SER A 1051 19.60 9.56 2.34
C SER A 1051 19.07 9.31 3.75
N CYS A 1052 17.82 9.71 3.99
CA CYS A 1052 17.13 9.41 5.25
C CYS A 1052 16.72 7.92 5.29
N ARG A 1053 16.30 7.37 4.14
CA ARG A 1053 15.89 5.96 4.03
C ARG A 1053 17.04 5.00 4.24
N SER A 1054 18.21 5.28 3.65
CA SER A 1054 19.40 4.41 3.78
C SER A 1054 19.90 4.36 5.22
N ARG A 1055 19.79 5.48 5.95
CA ARG A 1055 20.10 5.57 7.38
C ARG A 1055 19.11 4.78 8.23
N ALA A 1056 17.81 4.92 7.97
CA ALA A 1056 16.77 4.24 8.73
C ALA A 1056 16.79 2.71 8.56
N LEU A 1057 17.16 2.23 7.36
CA LEU A 1057 17.14 0.80 7.03
C LEU A 1057 18.50 0.10 7.20
N TYR A 1058 19.58 0.83 7.47
CA TYR A 1058 20.95 0.28 7.54
C TYR A 1058 21.39 -0.45 6.24
N GLU A 1059 20.88 -0.02 5.08
CA GLU A 1059 21.07 -0.69 3.79
C GLU A 1059 22.06 0.02 2.85
N GLY A 1060 22.53 1.23 3.20
CA GLY A 1060 23.33 2.05 2.29
C GLY A 1060 24.83 1.71 2.22
N LEU A 1061 25.35 0.92 3.16
CA LEU A 1061 26.76 0.52 3.23
C LEU A 1061 26.89 -0.99 3.46
N LYS A 1062 27.78 -1.66 2.72
CA LYS A 1062 28.12 -3.07 2.96
C LYS A 1062 29.62 -3.30 2.88
N VAL A 1063 30.15 -4.13 3.79
CA VAL A 1063 31.58 -4.50 3.83
C VAL A 1063 31.78 -5.95 3.43
N ALA A 1064 32.66 -6.17 2.46
CA ALA A 1064 33.06 -7.50 2.06
C ALA A 1064 34.56 -7.58 1.78
N ALA A 1065 35.05 -8.81 1.66
CA ALA A 1065 36.45 -9.09 1.43
C ALA A 1065 36.62 -10.31 0.54
N THR A 1066 37.80 -10.41 -0.04
CA THR A 1066 38.29 -11.54 -0.82
C THR A 1066 38.45 -12.79 0.05
N SER A 1067 38.41 -13.97 -0.57
CA SER A 1067 38.47 -15.27 0.12
C SER A 1067 39.80 -15.52 0.84
N ASP A 1068 40.88 -14.89 0.37
CA ASP A 1068 42.20 -14.92 1.00
C ASP A 1068 42.38 -13.88 2.12
N LEU A 1069 41.35 -13.05 2.36
CA LEU A 1069 41.30 -11.98 3.35
C LEU A 1069 42.45 -10.96 3.20
N MET A 1070 43.00 -10.79 2.00
CA MET A 1070 44.08 -9.82 1.75
C MET A 1070 43.52 -8.47 1.31
N LEU A 1071 42.41 -8.47 0.56
CA LEU A 1071 41.73 -7.28 0.06
C LEU A 1071 40.30 -7.20 0.62
N ALA A 1072 39.95 -6.07 1.21
CA ALA A 1072 38.58 -5.72 1.63
C ALA A 1072 38.07 -4.50 0.87
N TYR A 1073 36.75 -4.31 0.85
CA TYR A 1073 36.10 -3.15 0.25
C TYR A 1073 34.77 -2.82 0.94
N VAL A 1074 34.34 -1.56 0.79
CA VAL A 1074 33.04 -1.03 1.20
C VAL A 1074 32.26 -0.65 -0.06
N ASP A 1075 31.06 -1.20 -0.19
CA ASP A 1075 30.13 -0.89 -1.27
C ASP A 1075 29.08 0.12 -0.80
N PHE A 1076 28.84 1.15 -1.62
CA PHE A 1076 27.86 2.21 -1.37
C PHE A 1076 26.61 2.00 -2.24
N PHE A 1077 25.43 2.06 -1.63
CA PHE A 1077 24.14 1.89 -2.28
C PHE A 1077 23.25 3.13 -2.11
N LEU A 1078 22.43 3.43 -3.12
CA LEU A 1078 21.42 4.49 -3.07
C LEU A 1078 20.17 4.02 -2.35
N GLY A 1079 19.70 4.83 -1.41
CA GLY A 1079 18.34 4.73 -0.90
C GLY A 1079 17.33 5.15 -1.95
N GLY A 1080 16.16 4.50 -1.98
CA GLY A 1080 15.11 4.81 -2.97
C GLY A 1080 14.62 6.27 -2.97
N ASP A 1081 14.92 7.04 -1.94
CA ASP A 1081 14.67 8.48 -1.78
C ASP A 1081 15.68 9.38 -2.54
N GLU A 1082 16.82 8.85 -2.97
CA GLU A 1082 17.88 9.56 -3.70
C GLU A 1082 17.95 9.23 -5.20
N LYS A 1083 16.92 8.58 -5.78
CA LYS A 1083 16.86 8.22 -7.21
C LYS A 1083 16.84 9.47 -8.11
N ARG A 1084 18.01 10.00 -8.46
CA ARG A 1084 18.22 10.97 -9.55
C ARG A 1084 18.38 10.22 -10.87
N SER A 1085 17.99 10.84 -11.99
CA SER A 1085 18.19 10.26 -13.34
C SER A 1085 19.65 9.93 -13.68
N ASP A 1086 20.59 10.58 -12.98
CA ASP A 1086 22.02 10.55 -13.28
C ASP A 1086 22.79 9.53 -12.41
N LEU A 1087 22.13 8.94 -11.40
CA LEU A 1087 22.70 8.02 -10.41
C LEU A 1087 21.78 6.78 -10.27
N PRO A 1088 22.29 5.54 -10.35
CA PRO A 1088 23.70 5.16 -10.49
C PRO A 1088 24.24 5.38 -11.93
N PRO A 1089 25.54 5.68 -12.09
CA PRO A 1089 26.14 5.85 -13.40
C PRO A 1089 26.07 4.55 -14.21
N ARG A 1090 25.73 4.65 -15.50
CA ARG A 1090 25.75 3.51 -16.45
C ARG A 1090 27.18 2.99 -16.61
N LEU A 1091 27.38 1.72 -17.01
CA LEU A 1091 28.72 1.13 -17.14
C LEU A 1091 29.68 2.01 -17.96
N HIS A 1092 29.21 2.63 -19.06
CA HIS A 1092 30.02 3.53 -19.89
C HIS A 1092 30.57 4.76 -19.15
N GLN A 1093 29.83 5.29 -18.18
CA GLN A 1093 30.23 6.45 -17.37
C GLN A 1093 31.19 6.07 -16.23
N ARG A 1094 31.34 4.76 -15.94
CA ARG A 1094 32.23 4.24 -14.90
C ARG A 1094 33.63 3.90 -15.43
N PHE A 1095 33.88 4.05 -16.73
CA PHE A 1095 35.21 3.84 -17.28
C PHE A 1095 36.10 5.07 -17.07
N PRO A 1096 37.37 4.89 -16.67
CA PRO A 1096 38.04 3.61 -16.45
C PRO A 1096 37.67 2.93 -15.13
N LEU A 1097 37.25 1.66 -15.19
CA LEU A 1097 36.98 0.86 -13.99
C LEU A 1097 38.28 0.19 -13.55
N SER A 1098 38.74 0.51 -12.34
CA SER A 1098 39.90 -0.13 -11.73
C SER A 1098 39.47 -1.34 -10.89
N LEU A 1099 39.77 -2.55 -11.37
CA LEU A 1099 39.60 -3.78 -10.61
C LEU A 1099 40.94 -4.19 -10.00
N LEU A 1100 40.98 -4.40 -8.68
CA LEU A 1100 42.19 -4.83 -7.98
C LEU A 1100 42.31 -6.35 -7.98
N PHE A 1101 43.54 -6.84 -8.10
CA PHE A 1101 43.85 -8.23 -7.82
C PHE A 1101 44.08 -8.41 -6.32
N GLY A 1102 43.39 -9.39 -5.72
CA GLY A 1102 43.71 -9.90 -4.40
C GLY A 1102 44.95 -10.80 -4.44
N GLY A 1103 45.45 -11.17 -3.27
CA GLY A 1103 46.66 -11.98 -3.11
C GLY A 1103 47.97 -11.17 -3.11
N ASP A 1104 49.04 -11.80 -2.61
CA ASP A 1104 50.38 -11.21 -2.56
C ASP A 1104 51.36 -11.89 -3.53
N GLY A 1105 50.87 -12.82 -4.35
CA GLY A 1105 51.67 -13.60 -5.30
C GLY A 1105 52.57 -14.63 -4.62
N SER A 1106 52.25 -15.01 -3.38
CA SER A 1106 52.83 -16.18 -2.72
C SER A 1106 52.14 -17.46 -3.14
N TYR A 1107 52.75 -18.61 -2.85
CA TYR A 1107 52.15 -19.92 -3.13
C TYR A 1107 50.84 -20.14 -2.35
N MET A 1108 50.70 -19.53 -1.17
CA MET A 1108 49.51 -19.66 -0.31
C MET A 1108 48.40 -18.67 -0.68
N SER A 1109 48.74 -17.50 -1.24
CA SER A 1109 47.81 -16.47 -1.71
C SER A 1109 48.24 -15.93 -3.08
N PRO A 1110 48.01 -16.71 -4.16
CA PRO A 1110 48.34 -16.28 -5.51
C PRO A 1110 47.50 -15.07 -5.91
N PHE A 1111 47.99 -14.30 -6.89
CA PHE A 1111 47.19 -13.20 -7.42
C PHE A 1111 45.89 -13.71 -8.04
N SER A 1112 44.77 -13.07 -7.71
CA SER A 1112 43.46 -13.42 -8.25
C SER A 1112 42.53 -12.21 -8.36
N LEU A 1113 41.74 -12.17 -9.43
CA LEU A 1113 40.62 -11.28 -9.61
C LEU A 1113 39.36 -11.97 -9.07
N GLN A 1114 38.76 -11.38 -8.04
CA GLN A 1114 37.48 -11.82 -7.50
C GLN A 1114 36.34 -11.22 -8.32
N SER A 1115 35.40 -12.05 -8.78
CA SER A 1115 34.16 -11.59 -9.41
C SER A 1115 32.99 -11.92 -8.50
N ASP A 1116 32.42 -10.89 -7.88
CA ASP A 1116 31.20 -11.01 -7.08
C ASP A 1116 29.97 -10.71 -7.94
N ASN A 1117 28.78 -11.05 -7.44
CA ASN A 1117 27.51 -10.87 -8.15
C ASN A 1117 27.32 -9.43 -8.64
N ILE A 1118 27.72 -8.41 -7.86
CA ILE A 1118 27.62 -7.00 -8.26
C ILE A 1118 28.46 -6.71 -9.51
N ILE A 1119 29.71 -7.18 -9.55
CA ILE A 1119 30.60 -6.96 -10.70
C ILE A 1119 30.09 -7.76 -11.90
N THR A 1120 29.64 -9.01 -11.70
CA THR A 1120 29.07 -9.83 -12.78
C THR A 1120 27.85 -9.14 -13.40
N THR A 1121 26.92 -8.64 -12.58
CA THR A 1121 25.71 -7.95 -13.06
C THR A 1121 26.06 -6.62 -13.74
N LEU A 1122 27.06 -5.90 -13.23
CA LEU A 1122 27.55 -4.68 -13.87
C LEU A 1122 28.18 -4.96 -15.24
N MET A 1123 28.98 -6.02 -15.34
CA MET A 1123 29.62 -6.45 -16.59
C MET A 1123 28.61 -7.05 -17.59
N ASN A 1124 27.47 -7.55 -17.12
CA ASN A 1124 26.36 -8.02 -17.98
C ASN A 1124 25.84 -6.93 -18.93
N GLN A 1125 26.03 -5.64 -18.60
CA GLN A 1125 25.71 -4.53 -19.51
C GLN A 1125 26.57 -4.53 -20.80
N ALA A 1126 27.71 -5.23 -20.79
CA ALA A 1126 28.70 -5.24 -21.87
C ALA A 1126 29.06 -6.65 -22.38
N VAL A 1127 29.05 -7.66 -21.51
CA VAL A 1127 29.51 -9.03 -21.80
C VAL A 1127 28.59 -10.03 -21.10
N PRO A 1128 28.12 -11.09 -21.77
CA PRO A 1128 27.30 -12.12 -21.12
C PRO A 1128 27.97 -12.71 -19.87
N PRO A 1129 27.22 -13.01 -18.79
CA PRO A 1129 27.81 -13.45 -17.52
C PRO A 1129 28.68 -14.69 -17.66
N THR A 1130 28.27 -15.65 -18.50
CA THR A 1130 29.02 -16.88 -18.78
C THR A 1130 30.39 -16.59 -19.41
N THR A 1131 30.46 -15.61 -20.29
CA THR A 1131 31.71 -15.17 -20.92
C THR A 1131 32.58 -14.41 -19.91
N TRP A 1132 31.99 -13.57 -19.06
CA TRP A 1132 32.70 -12.89 -17.98
C TRP A 1132 33.32 -13.88 -16.99
N TYR A 1133 32.56 -14.88 -16.53
CA TYR A 1133 33.08 -15.92 -15.63
C TYR A 1133 34.23 -16.72 -16.26
N ARG A 1134 34.11 -17.09 -17.54
CA ARG A 1134 35.19 -17.78 -18.27
C ARG A 1134 36.44 -16.90 -18.40
N PHE A 1135 36.26 -15.60 -18.66
CA PHE A 1135 37.35 -14.64 -18.70
C PHE A 1135 38.06 -14.54 -17.35
N VAL A 1136 37.33 -14.35 -16.25
CA VAL A 1136 37.90 -14.26 -14.90
C VAL A 1136 38.62 -15.55 -14.51
N ALA A 1137 38.04 -16.72 -14.81
CA ALA A 1137 38.68 -18.01 -14.57
C ALA A 1137 39.99 -18.17 -15.37
N GLY A 1138 39.98 -17.80 -16.66
CA GLY A 1138 41.16 -17.83 -17.52
C GLY A 1138 42.25 -16.86 -17.05
N LEU A 1139 41.87 -15.64 -16.66
CA LEU A 1139 42.80 -14.64 -16.12
C LEU A 1139 43.40 -15.11 -14.80
N ASN A 1140 42.60 -15.67 -13.89
CA ASN A 1140 43.07 -16.22 -12.63
C ASN A 1140 44.03 -17.40 -12.81
N ALA A 1141 43.83 -18.22 -13.85
CA ALA A 1141 44.77 -19.28 -14.18
C ALA A 1141 46.16 -18.72 -14.58
N GLN A 1142 46.19 -17.60 -15.32
CA GLN A 1142 47.45 -16.92 -15.68
C GLN A 1142 48.07 -16.17 -14.51
N LEU A 1143 47.26 -15.50 -13.68
CA LEU A 1143 47.72 -14.74 -12.51
C LEU A 1143 48.37 -15.64 -11.45
N ARG A 1144 47.95 -16.91 -11.32
CA ARG A 1144 48.59 -17.90 -10.44
C ARG A 1144 50.05 -18.16 -10.77
N LEU A 1145 50.48 -17.93 -12.01
CA LEU A 1145 51.87 -18.09 -12.42
C LEU A 1145 52.74 -16.90 -12.00
N VAL A 1146 52.14 -15.74 -11.68
CA VAL A 1146 52.87 -14.51 -11.34
C VAL A 1146 53.33 -14.56 -9.89
N SER A 1147 54.64 -14.54 -9.68
CA SER A 1147 55.25 -14.54 -8.34
C SER A 1147 55.69 -13.15 -7.89
N ARG A 1148 55.58 -12.88 -6.58
CA ARG A 1148 55.89 -11.58 -5.93
C ARG A 1148 57.27 -11.00 -6.29
N GLY A 1149 58.28 -11.84 -6.50
CA GLY A 1149 59.65 -11.42 -6.81
C GLY A 1149 59.96 -11.14 -8.28
N ARG A 1150 59.10 -11.59 -9.21
CA ARG A 1150 59.31 -11.47 -10.67
C ARG A 1150 58.09 -10.91 -11.39
N VAL A 1151 57.28 -10.08 -10.72
CA VAL A 1151 56.02 -9.56 -11.28
C VAL A 1151 56.23 -8.94 -12.66
N LYS A 1152 57.21 -8.02 -12.82
CA LYS A 1152 57.47 -7.38 -14.12
C LYS A 1152 57.82 -8.35 -15.26
N ALA A 1153 58.54 -9.44 -14.96
CA ALA A 1153 58.96 -10.40 -15.97
C ALA A 1153 57.85 -11.40 -16.31
N MET A 1154 57.10 -11.86 -15.30
CA MET A 1154 56.06 -12.89 -15.46
C MET A 1154 54.72 -12.31 -15.90
N PHE A 1155 54.44 -11.03 -15.62
CA PHE A 1155 53.20 -10.40 -16.08
C PHE A 1155 53.16 -10.22 -17.61
N GLY A 1156 54.31 -10.26 -18.28
CA GLY A 1156 54.38 -10.27 -19.74
C GLY A 1156 53.58 -11.43 -20.35
N SER A 1157 53.58 -12.62 -19.73
CA SER A 1157 52.79 -13.76 -20.21
C SER A 1157 51.28 -13.52 -20.09
N VAL A 1158 50.85 -12.86 -19.02
CA VAL A 1158 49.45 -12.46 -18.78
C VAL A 1158 49.01 -11.45 -19.84
N VAL A 1159 49.85 -10.46 -20.16
CA VAL A 1159 49.56 -9.45 -21.19
C VAL A 1159 49.46 -10.10 -22.57
N THR A 1160 50.41 -10.96 -22.95
CA THR A 1160 50.30 -11.70 -24.21
C THR A 1160 49.06 -12.60 -24.27
N TRP A 1161 48.64 -13.18 -23.14
CA TRP A 1161 47.40 -13.96 -23.09
C TRP A 1161 46.17 -13.06 -23.29
N LEU A 1162 46.14 -11.89 -22.64
CA LEU A 1162 45.07 -10.90 -22.82
C LEU A 1162 44.99 -10.42 -24.27
N GLU A 1163 46.12 -10.10 -24.89
CA GLU A 1163 46.17 -9.62 -26.27
C GLU A 1163 45.77 -10.69 -27.30
N ASN A 1164 46.24 -11.93 -27.12
CA ASN A 1164 46.02 -13.01 -28.09
C ASN A 1164 44.69 -13.73 -27.92
N TYR A 1165 44.16 -13.83 -26.69
CA TYR A 1165 42.97 -14.64 -26.39
C TYR A 1165 41.80 -13.84 -25.83
N ALA A 1166 42.02 -12.81 -25.01
CA ALA A 1166 40.89 -12.07 -24.40
C ALA A 1166 40.38 -10.95 -25.30
N ASN A 1167 41.29 -10.10 -25.80
CA ASN A 1167 40.99 -8.93 -26.62
C ASN A 1167 40.23 -9.26 -27.92
N PRO A 1168 40.60 -10.29 -28.71
CA PRO A 1168 39.91 -10.59 -29.96
C PRO A 1168 38.48 -11.07 -29.70
N THR A 1169 38.31 -11.90 -28.66
CA THR A 1169 37.04 -12.52 -28.27
C THR A 1169 36.05 -11.47 -27.73
N LEU A 1170 36.55 -10.50 -26.97
CA LEU A 1170 35.74 -9.37 -26.48
C LEU A 1170 35.43 -8.35 -27.59
N LYS A 1171 36.35 -8.13 -28.53
CA LYS A 1171 36.12 -7.24 -29.69
C LYS A 1171 35.04 -7.78 -30.62
N LEU A 1172 34.98 -9.09 -30.82
CA LEU A 1172 33.98 -9.76 -31.67
C LEU A 1172 32.55 -9.64 -31.10
N LEU A 1173 32.41 -9.63 -29.77
CA LEU A 1173 31.14 -9.48 -29.07
C LEU A 1173 30.63 -8.02 -29.00
N MET A 1174 31.53 -7.03 -28.95
CA MET A 1174 31.13 -5.60 -28.90
C MET A 1174 30.79 -4.97 -30.26
N ILE A 1175 31.18 -5.58 -31.39
CA ILE A 1175 30.85 -5.08 -32.73
C ILE A 1175 29.33 -5.05 -32.98
N TYR A 1176 28.54 -5.86 -32.28
CA TYR A 1176 27.07 -5.91 -32.44
C TYR A 1176 26.31 -4.75 -31.76
N HIS A 1177 26.94 -3.90 -30.94
CA HIS A 1177 26.25 -2.90 -30.11
C HIS A 1177 26.83 -1.46 -30.16
N ASN A 1178 27.34 -1.02 -31.32
CA ASN A 1178 27.89 0.32 -31.66
C ASN A 1178 29.40 0.55 -31.47
N HIS A 1179 29.90 1.51 -32.26
CA HIS A 1179 31.27 1.71 -32.75
C HIS A 1179 32.46 1.52 -31.77
N ASN A 1180 33.44 0.75 -32.26
CA ASN A 1180 34.84 0.58 -31.84
C ASN A 1180 35.28 1.21 -30.49
N PRO A 1181 35.49 0.35 -29.48
CA PRO A 1181 36.64 0.53 -28.60
C PRO A 1181 37.38 -0.80 -28.30
N THR A 1182 38.70 -0.74 -28.19
CA THR A 1182 39.50 -1.79 -27.54
C THR A 1182 39.32 -1.69 -26.03
N LEU A 1183 38.82 -2.75 -25.37
CA LEU A 1183 38.55 -2.72 -23.92
C LEU A 1183 39.83 -2.56 -23.07
N PHE A 1184 40.98 -2.98 -23.59
CA PHE A 1184 42.26 -2.99 -22.89
C PHE A 1184 43.38 -2.39 -23.75
N PRO A 1185 43.55 -1.07 -23.79
CA PRO A 1185 44.79 -0.48 -24.29
C PRO A 1185 45.92 -0.72 -23.27
N PRO A 1186 47.16 -1.04 -23.69
CA PRO A 1186 48.28 -1.27 -22.79
C PRO A 1186 48.86 0.07 -22.32
N THR A 1187 48.18 0.77 -21.43
CA THR A 1187 48.71 1.99 -20.78
C THR A 1187 48.87 1.77 -19.28
N TRP A 1188 50.12 1.54 -18.86
CA TRP A 1188 50.51 1.43 -17.46
C TRP A 1188 50.83 2.82 -16.91
N ARG A 1189 50.11 3.29 -15.88
CA ARG A 1189 50.54 4.45 -15.07
C ARG A 1189 50.89 4.03 -13.65
N ARG A 1190 52.07 4.45 -13.21
CA ARG A 1190 52.51 4.42 -11.81
C ARG A 1190 51.74 5.52 -11.07
N ILE A 1191 50.99 5.19 -10.03
CA ILE A 1191 50.45 6.22 -9.13
C ILE A 1191 51.63 6.75 -8.30
N PRO A 1192 51.91 8.07 -8.31
CA PRO A 1192 52.84 8.66 -7.36
C PRO A 1192 52.09 8.94 -6.06
N THR A 1193 51.82 7.91 -5.26
CA THR A 1193 51.51 8.14 -3.85
C THR A 1193 52.84 8.22 -3.11
N GLN A 1194 53.07 9.35 -2.45
CA GLN A 1194 54.23 9.53 -1.57
C GLN A 1194 54.15 8.48 -0.45
N GLY A 1195 54.96 7.44 -0.54
CA GLY A 1195 55.19 6.50 0.55
C GLY A 1195 54.55 5.12 0.40
N GLN A 1196 55.34 4.19 -0.14
CA GLN A 1196 55.32 2.73 0.09
C GLN A 1196 54.16 1.87 -0.48
N GLY A 1197 54.55 0.81 -1.21
CA GLY A 1197 53.73 -0.38 -1.49
C GLY A 1197 53.34 -0.58 -2.96
N ASN A 1198 53.89 -1.62 -3.61
CA ASN A 1198 53.62 -1.97 -5.00
C ASN A 1198 52.14 -2.39 -5.23
N VAL A 1199 51.31 -1.50 -5.77
CA VAL A 1199 49.97 -1.85 -6.27
C VAL A 1199 49.94 -1.68 -7.79
N TYR A 1200 49.64 -2.77 -8.50
CA TYR A 1200 49.45 -2.79 -9.95
C TYR A 1200 47.94 -2.83 -10.23
N TYR A 1201 47.42 -1.93 -11.06
CA TYR A 1201 46.01 -1.90 -11.47
C TYR A 1201 45.88 -2.19 -12.97
N LEU A 1202 44.77 -2.83 -13.35
CA LEU A 1202 44.27 -2.86 -14.71
C LEU A 1202 43.35 -1.64 -14.90
N SER A 1203 43.75 -0.62 -15.66
CA SER A 1203 42.85 0.48 -16.04
C SER A 1203 42.26 0.22 -17.43
N THR A 1204 40.94 0.06 -17.52
CA THR A 1204 40.20 0.04 -18.78
C THR A 1204 40.00 1.47 -19.30
N LEU A 1205 41.01 2.06 -19.94
CA LEU A 1205 40.88 3.39 -20.54
C LEU A 1205 40.02 3.32 -21.80
N ILE A 1206 38.75 3.71 -21.69
CA ILE A 1206 37.97 4.16 -22.86
C ILE A 1206 38.31 5.65 -23.04
N ASN A 1207 39.11 5.98 -24.05
CA ASN A 1207 39.40 7.37 -24.39
C ASN A 1207 38.17 7.97 -25.09
N ALA A 1208 37.44 8.83 -24.38
CA ALA A 1208 36.47 9.74 -24.98
C ALA A 1208 37.10 11.14 -25.07
N HIS A 1209 37.66 11.51 -26.23
CA HIS A 1209 37.52 12.82 -26.92
C HIS A 1209 38.68 13.22 -27.87
N CYS A 1210 38.26 13.87 -28.98
CA CYS A 1210 38.97 14.63 -30.05
C CYS A 1210 39.70 13.78 -31.11
N VAL A 1211 39.35 13.79 -32.41
CA VAL A 1211 38.66 14.73 -33.33
C VAL A 1211 37.61 14.00 -34.16
#